data_AF-A4Z332-F1
#
_entry.id   AF-A4Z332-F1
#
_cell.length_a   1.000
_cell.length_b   1.000
_cell.length_c   1.000
_cell.angle_alpha   90.00
_cell.angle_beta   90.00
_cell.angle_gamma   90.00
#
_symmetry.space_group_name_H-M   'P 1'
#
loop_
_entity.id
_entity.type
_entity.pdbx_description
1 polymer ?
#
loop_
_entity_poly.entity_id
_entity_poly.type
_entity_poly.pdbx_seq_one_letter_code
_entity_poly.pdbx_strand_id
1 'polypeptide(L)'
;MKALKIAGGLLGAVIVVLALALAFGLPASFLTVAIQDRVERDTGYRLSIAGGATVSLWPSLQVTLTDITLQDPKDRDGNNRLTVSRLQADMALSSLWSGRPDISEISIEKPTLYLPLLRERLRDNAPRSRSSAKPESVPAVRIASVTVTDGAVILSNPRDRVENRLEGLSATGSLSGDKIKIKGSARAGDRPVTFEINAAAPAMPIDRQTLPVDFRIGMESAFRGVLAGRADVRLNGALIMINGLSGTLGDGDFNGWASVDLASKPLVKIDLDVRRLDLPDSAAPASSRAAGWSTAAIDLRGLNYLDARVKLSATDIGVSGARLGPLDMEASLAGGLLKATVINLGVYDGQAAGEAVIDASTGNPAYAMHGDIVGVRALPLLQNLAGFDKLDARMQGKLALRSSGASQQAIMNNLSGSTFLLFQDGVIRGINVAQMIRSLTTNPLSGWQDSKELTTDLTQLSASFQIERGQAATTDLNLVGPLVKVTGAGTVDLGNRALAMRVEPKLVMTTEGQGRTSNPVGLGIPVVIDGPWSQPRFYPDMAGILDDPEGTYAKLKQMGQGLFGKDGAGLNNLLNGIGGLIGNAAPSTGPVPNAPTAAPNAQAPAAGQSDLLGGQLGATIGNLIQQGLQQAAPPQPRSRGRTVVPPAGIAAAPQADQPPPAAPADAGQGGATGEAPAGADSVPDSQPMNDVLKRIFNR
;
A
#
# COMPACT_ATOMS: atom_id res chain seq x y z
N MET A 1 70.90 -10.00 -57.46
CA MET A 1 70.60 -10.15 -56.01
C MET A 1 70.68 -8.85 -55.16
N LYS A 2 70.89 -7.65 -55.74
CA LYS A 2 70.88 -6.38 -54.96
C LYS A 2 69.53 -5.64 -54.95
N ALA A 3 68.65 -5.86 -55.95
CA ALA A 3 67.32 -5.25 -55.99
C ALA A 3 66.31 -5.86 -55.00
N LEU A 4 66.45 -7.15 -54.65
CA LEU A 4 65.53 -7.86 -53.74
C LEU A 4 65.74 -7.50 -52.25
N LYS A 5 66.95 -7.03 -51.88
CA LYS A 5 67.25 -6.56 -50.51
C LYS A 5 66.76 -5.13 -50.24
N ILE A 6 66.64 -4.30 -51.29
CA ILE A 6 66.13 -2.93 -51.18
C ILE A 6 64.58 -2.93 -51.19
N ALA A 7 63.96 -3.86 -51.94
CA ALA A 7 62.51 -4.05 -51.92
C ALA A 7 61.98 -4.60 -50.58
N GLY A 8 62.71 -5.54 -49.95
CA GLY A 8 62.35 -6.05 -48.61
C GLY A 8 62.52 -5.01 -47.49
N GLY A 9 63.53 -4.14 -47.58
CA GLY A 9 63.74 -3.04 -46.65
C GLY A 9 62.70 -1.92 -46.77
N LEU A 10 62.25 -1.60 -47.99
CA LEU A 10 61.17 -0.64 -48.23
C LEU A 10 59.80 -1.17 -47.80
N LEU A 11 59.49 -2.46 -48.02
CA LEU A 11 58.25 -3.06 -47.51
C LEU A 11 58.25 -3.11 -45.98
N GLY A 12 59.38 -3.45 -45.36
CA GLY A 12 59.54 -3.43 -43.90
C GLY A 12 59.44 -2.02 -43.32
N ALA A 13 60.04 -1.01 -43.96
CA ALA A 13 59.92 0.39 -43.55
C ALA A 13 58.50 0.93 -43.75
N VAL A 14 57.81 0.56 -44.84
CA VAL A 14 56.39 0.93 -45.05
C VAL A 14 55.51 0.24 -44.03
N ILE A 15 55.76 -1.01 -43.64
CA ILE A 15 55.01 -1.71 -42.59
C ILE A 15 55.31 -1.10 -41.21
N VAL A 16 56.55 -0.70 -40.93
CA VAL A 16 56.92 -0.02 -39.67
C VAL A 16 56.36 1.40 -39.62
N VAL A 17 56.33 2.12 -40.74
CA VAL A 17 55.69 3.44 -40.85
C VAL A 17 54.17 3.33 -40.84
N LEU A 18 53.58 2.29 -41.43
CA LEU A 18 52.14 1.98 -41.28
C LEU A 18 51.84 1.62 -39.83
N ALA A 19 52.66 0.78 -39.19
CA ALA A 19 52.50 0.35 -37.81
C ALA A 19 52.71 1.51 -36.82
N LEU A 20 53.65 2.42 -37.09
CA LEU A 20 53.83 3.66 -36.34
C LEU A 20 52.66 4.63 -36.61
N ALA A 21 52.25 4.83 -37.86
CA ALA A 21 51.09 5.66 -38.20
C ALA A 21 49.79 5.13 -37.58
N LEU A 22 49.63 3.80 -37.51
CA LEU A 22 48.52 3.11 -36.84
C LEU A 22 48.65 3.13 -35.32
N ALA A 23 49.88 3.13 -34.77
CA ALA A 23 50.14 3.34 -33.34
C ALA A 23 49.88 4.79 -32.88
N PHE A 24 49.94 5.76 -33.80
CA PHE A 24 49.66 7.18 -33.55
C PHE A 24 48.20 7.60 -33.85
N GLY A 25 47.31 6.67 -34.21
CA GLY A 25 45.87 6.92 -34.36
C GLY A 25 45.49 7.72 -35.62
N LEU A 26 45.30 7.04 -36.75
CA LEU A 26 44.77 7.68 -37.96
C LEU A 26 43.25 7.96 -37.82
N PRO A 27 42.74 9.13 -38.29
CA PRO A 27 41.31 9.37 -38.41
C PRO A 27 40.69 8.39 -39.42
N ALA A 28 39.83 7.48 -38.97
CA ALA A 28 39.26 6.42 -39.80
C ALA A 28 37.98 6.90 -40.53
N SER A 29 38.09 7.95 -41.34
CA SER A 29 36.96 8.56 -42.08
C SER A 29 36.33 7.66 -43.16
N PHE A 30 37.01 6.57 -43.56
CA PHE A 30 36.44 5.54 -44.45
C PHE A 30 35.67 4.44 -43.70
N LEU A 31 35.97 4.24 -42.41
CA LEU A 31 35.38 3.17 -41.60
C LEU A 31 33.96 3.56 -41.14
N THR A 32 33.74 4.86 -40.91
CA THR A 32 32.43 5.42 -40.51
C THR A 32 31.33 5.10 -41.52
N VAL A 33 31.58 5.26 -42.83
CA VAL A 33 30.58 4.99 -43.89
C VAL A 33 30.21 3.51 -43.95
N ALA A 34 31.22 2.62 -43.88
CA ALA A 34 30.98 1.18 -43.91
C ALA A 34 30.20 0.66 -42.68
N ILE A 35 30.48 1.23 -41.50
CA ILE A 35 29.76 0.89 -40.27
C ILE A 35 28.33 1.44 -40.31
N GLN A 36 28.13 2.68 -40.79
CA GLN A 36 26.82 3.30 -40.93
C GLN A 36 25.91 2.50 -41.87
N ASP A 37 26.39 2.17 -43.07
CA ASP A 37 25.64 1.40 -44.06
C ASP A 37 25.28 0.00 -43.55
N ARG A 38 26.17 -0.63 -42.77
CA ARG A 38 25.92 -1.95 -42.19
C ARG A 38 24.88 -1.90 -41.09
N VAL A 39 24.95 -0.91 -40.20
CA VAL A 39 23.99 -0.76 -39.10
C VAL A 39 22.62 -0.37 -39.63
N GLU A 40 22.53 0.53 -40.62
CA GLU A 40 21.25 0.90 -41.24
C GLU A 40 20.61 -0.28 -41.96
N ARG A 41 21.41 -1.13 -42.62
CA ARG A 41 20.91 -2.33 -43.31
C ARG A 41 20.45 -3.43 -42.35
N ASP A 42 21.20 -3.70 -41.28
CA ASP A 42 20.94 -4.82 -40.38
C ASP A 42 19.92 -4.46 -39.27
N THR A 43 19.88 -3.20 -38.83
CA THR A 43 19.00 -2.75 -37.72
C THR A 43 17.83 -1.87 -38.17
N GLY A 44 17.93 -1.24 -39.35
CA GLY A 44 16.94 -0.26 -39.82
C GLY A 44 17.03 1.13 -39.16
N TYR A 45 17.99 1.36 -38.26
CA TYR A 45 18.24 2.64 -37.62
C TYR A 45 19.32 3.44 -38.36
N ARG A 46 19.14 4.77 -38.44
CA ARG A 46 20.17 5.64 -39.01
C ARG A 46 21.23 5.91 -37.96
N LEU A 47 22.47 5.52 -38.25
CA LEU A 47 23.64 5.78 -37.42
C LEU A 47 24.33 7.07 -37.88
N SER A 48 24.52 8.02 -36.97
CA SER A 48 25.35 9.21 -37.18
C SER A 48 26.53 9.20 -36.21
N ILE A 49 27.73 9.54 -36.70
CA ILE A 49 28.96 9.57 -35.91
C ILE A 49 29.58 10.96 -36.11
N ALA A 50 29.43 11.86 -35.12
CA ALA A 50 29.85 13.26 -35.24
C ALA A 50 31.32 13.47 -34.80
N GLY A 51 31.79 12.73 -33.79
CA GLY A 51 33.11 12.89 -33.19
C GLY A 51 34.23 12.09 -33.88
N GLY A 52 33.88 11.29 -34.88
CA GLY A 52 34.80 10.47 -35.66
C GLY A 52 35.09 9.07 -35.09
N ALA A 53 35.88 8.30 -35.83
CA ALA A 53 36.32 6.96 -35.45
C ALA A 53 37.86 6.90 -35.44
N THR A 54 38.43 6.34 -34.38
CA THR A 54 39.87 6.10 -34.23
C THR A 54 40.12 4.62 -34.06
N VAL A 55 41.17 4.12 -34.70
CA VAL A 55 41.60 2.72 -34.56
C VAL A 55 43.03 2.71 -34.04
N SER A 56 43.25 2.03 -32.92
CA SER A 56 44.55 1.71 -32.34
C SER A 56 44.79 0.20 -32.46
N LEU A 57 46.06 -0.20 -32.66
CA LEU A 57 46.42 -1.58 -33.01
C LEU A 57 47.41 -2.22 -32.03
N TRP A 58 47.76 -1.54 -30.94
CA TRP A 58 48.75 -2.01 -29.98
C TRP A 58 48.36 -1.61 -28.55
N PRO A 59 48.33 -2.53 -27.56
CA PRO A 59 48.66 -3.98 -27.62
C PRO A 59 47.53 -4.88 -28.18
N SER A 60 46.32 -4.36 -28.37
CA SER A 60 45.17 -5.02 -29.01
C SER A 60 44.57 -4.12 -30.10
N LEU A 61 43.69 -4.67 -30.94
CA LEU A 61 42.94 -3.86 -31.90
C LEU A 61 41.78 -3.18 -31.16
N GLN A 62 41.84 -1.87 -31.00
CA GLN A 62 40.84 -1.08 -30.31
C GLN A 62 40.22 -0.10 -31.29
N VAL A 63 38.89 -0.15 -31.41
CA VAL A 63 38.10 0.77 -32.23
C VAL A 63 37.31 1.66 -31.30
N THR A 64 37.54 2.97 -31.38
CA THR A 64 36.81 3.96 -30.58
C THR A 64 36.00 4.86 -31.50
N LEU A 65 34.72 5.01 -31.19
CA LEU A 65 33.78 5.90 -31.87
C LEU A 65 33.30 6.94 -30.86
N THR A 66 33.26 8.21 -31.28
CA THR A 66 32.87 9.34 -30.41
C THR A 66 31.64 10.05 -30.98
N ASP A 67 30.74 10.50 -30.10
CA ASP A 67 29.51 11.23 -30.41
C ASP A 67 28.61 10.49 -31.42
N ILE A 68 28.10 9.34 -30.98
CA ILE A 68 27.27 8.46 -31.78
C ILE A 68 25.81 8.77 -31.50
N THR A 69 25.01 8.88 -32.54
CA THR A 69 23.55 8.99 -32.44
C THR A 69 22.90 7.93 -33.32
N LEU A 70 22.08 7.06 -32.73
CA LEU A 70 21.16 6.18 -33.45
C LEU A 70 19.77 6.79 -33.35
N GLN A 71 19.14 6.99 -34.49
CA GLN A 71 17.78 7.54 -34.57
C GLN A 71 16.93 6.65 -35.47
N ASP A 72 15.66 6.46 -35.09
CA ASP A 72 14.69 5.81 -35.99
C ASP A 72 14.38 6.76 -37.16
N PRO A 73 14.70 6.39 -38.42
CA PRO A 73 14.44 7.25 -39.57
C PRO A 73 12.94 7.52 -39.81
N LYS A 74 12.04 6.74 -39.21
CA LYS A 74 10.59 6.94 -39.27
C LYS A 74 10.08 7.90 -38.19
N ASP A 75 10.88 8.20 -37.17
CA ASP A 75 10.51 9.10 -36.10
C ASP A 75 10.91 10.55 -36.43
N ARG A 76 9.93 11.31 -36.96
CA ARG A 76 10.11 12.72 -37.33
C ARG A 76 10.33 13.65 -36.13
N ASP A 77 9.90 13.25 -34.94
CA ASP A 77 9.95 14.11 -33.75
C ASP A 77 11.26 13.92 -32.95
N GLY A 78 12.09 12.92 -33.31
CA GLY A 78 13.38 12.66 -32.64
C GLY A 78 13.26 12.22 -31.19
N ASN A 79 12.08 11.72 -30.80
CA ASN A 79 11.75 11.31 -29.43
C ASN A 79 12.20 9.88 -29.11
N ASN A 80 12.53 9.10 -30.14
CA ASN A 80 13.16 7.79 -30.05
C ASN A 80 14.58 7.87 -30.63
N ARG A 81 15.55 8.16 -29.77
CA ARG A 81 16.97 8.25 -30.14
C ARG A 81 17.86 7.70 -29.04
N LEU A 82 18.97 7.08 -29.44
CA LEU A 82 20.05 6.67 -28.56
C LEU A 82 21.27 7.52 -28.88
N THR A 83 21.81 8.19 -27.87
CA THR A 83 23.05 8.97 -27.98
C THR A 83 24.11 8.30 -27.13
N VAL A 84 25.34 8.22 -27.61
CA VAL A 84 26.47 7.60 -26.90
C VAL A 84 27.67 8.53 -27.05
N SER A 85 28.28 8.92 -25.93
CA SER A 85 29.43 9.85 -25.97
C SER A 85 30.68 9.16 -26.51
N ARG A 86 30.97 7.94 -26.02
CA ARG A 86 32.08 7.13 -26.50
C ARG A 86 31.70 5.65 -26.52
N LEU A 87 31.97 4.98 -27.64
CA LEU A 87 31.88 3.54 -27.77
C LEU A 87 33.26 2.99 -28.11
N GLN A 88 33.77 2.10 -27.29
CA GLN A 88 35.05 1.43 -27.50
C GLN A 88 34.81 -0.06 -27.66
N ALA A 89 35.40 -0.67 -28.68
CA ALA A 89 35.40 -2.10 -28.90
C ALA A 89 36.84 -2.60 -28.99
N ASP A 90 37.21 -3.46 -28.04
CA ASP A 90 38.50 -4.12 -27.99
C ASP A 90 38.39 -5.50 -28.63
N MET A 91 39.31 -5.79 -29.56
CA MET A 91 39.34 -7.02 -30.35
C MET A 91 40.73 -7.65 -30.26
N ALA A 92 40.76 -8.99 -30.28
CA ALA A 92 42.02 -9.72 -30.35
C ALA A 92 42.66 -9.53 -31.74
N LEU A 93 43.97 -9.28 -31.78
CA LEU A 93 44.71 -9.17 -33.06
C LEU A 93 44.60 -10.44 -33.91
N SER A 94 44.36 -11.60 -33.29
CA SER A 94 44.12 -12.89 -33.96
C SER A 94 42.86 -12.89 -34.84
N SER A 95 41.86 -12.06 -34.54
CA SER A 95 40.63 -11.93 -35.32
C SER A 95 40.86 -11.41 -36.74
N LEU A 96 41.94 -10.64 -36.95
CA LEU A 96 42.31 -10.14 -38.29
C LEU A 96 42.76 -11.26 -39.24
N TRP A 97 43.24 -12.38 -38.70
CA TRP A 97 43.83 -13.50 -39.46
C TRP A 97 42.88 -14.68 -39.54
N SER A 98 42.00 -14.86 -38.54
CA SER A 98 41.03 -15.96 -38.47
C SER A 98 39.75 -15.72 -39.29
N GLY A 99 39.51 -14.47 -39.72
CA GLY A 99 38.27 -14.08 -40.38
C GLY A 99 37.03 -14.16 -39.49
N ARG A 100 37.20 -14.39 -38.18
CA ARG A 100 36.12 -14.42 -37.18
C ARG A 100 36.34 -13.29 -36.18
N PRO A 101 35.51 -12.24 -36.19
CA PRO A 101 35.60 -11.17 -35.22
C PRO A 101 35.31 -11.71 -33.81
N ASP A 102 36.30 -11.59 -32.92
CA ASP A 102 36.20 -11.97 -31.50
C ASP A 102 36.42 -10.69 -30.68
N ILE A 103 35.33 -10.15 -30.15
CA ILE A 103 35.31 -8.88 -29.43
C ILE A 103 35.47 -9.19 -27.95
N SER A 104 36.62 -8.81 -27.38
CA SER A 104 36.93 -9.07 -25.98
C SER A 104 36.11 -8.19 -25.05
N GLU A 105 35.98 -6.90 -25.35
CA GLU A 105 35.25 -5.96 -24.50
C GLU A 105 34.58 -4.87 -25.35
N ILE A 106 33.36 -4.50 -24.98
CA ILE A 106 32.66 -3.32 -25.50
C ILE A 106 32.40 -2.37 -24.34
N SER A 107 32.99 -1.18 -24.35
CA SER A 107 32.74 -0.13 -23.36
C SER A 107 31.88 0.98 -23.95
N ILE A 108 30.78 1.29 -23.30
CA ILE A 108 29.79 2.30 -23.69
C ILE A 108 29.77 3.39 -22.61
N GLU A 109 30.30 4.57 -22.93
CA GLU A 109 30.38 5.71 -22.03
C GLU A 109 29.22 6.69 -22.30
N LYS A 110 28.48 7.02 -21.24
CA LYS A 110 27.35 7.95 -21.23
C LYS A 110 26.30 7.68 -22.32
N PRO A 111 25.75 6.45 -22.43
CA PRO A 111 24.62 6.23 -23.32
C PRO A 111 23.36 6.88 -22.75
N THR A 112 22.75 7.80 -23.49
CA THR A 112 21.43 8.36 -23.17
C THR A 112 20.39 7.88 -24.16
N LEU A 113 19.43 7.09 -23.69
CA LEU A 113 18.29 6.58 -24.45
C LEU A 113 17.06 7.45 -24.19
N TYR A 114 16.50 8.04 -25.25
CA TYR A 114 15.26 8.79 -25.22
C TYR A 114 14.13 7.91 -25.74
N LEU A 115 13.08 7.76 -24.94
CA LEU A 115 11.90 6.95 -25.28
C LEU A 115 10.62 7.80 -25.08
N PRO A 116 9.68 7.76 -26.03
CA PRO A 116 8.40 8.45 -25.88
C PRO A 116 7.47 7.69 -24.93
N LEU A 117 6.82 8.43 -24.01
CA LEU A 117 5.78 7.89 -23.15
C LEU A 117 4.40 7.95 -23.84
N LEU A 118 3.87 6.77 -24.15
CA LEU A 118 2.58 6.62 -24.83
C LEU A 118 1.43 6.52 -23.82
N ARG A 119 0.39 7.34 -23.99
CA ARG A 119 -0.82 7.30 -23.16
C ARG A 119 -1.80 6.21 -23.62
N GLU A 120 -1.89 6.02 -24.93
CA GLU A 120 -2.77 5.05 -25.57
C GLU A 120 -1.98 3.89 -26.14
N ARG A 121 -2.54 2.69 -26.00
CA ARG A 121 -2.02 1.52 -26.71
C ARG A 121 -2.42 1.67 -28.18
N LEU A 122 -1.44 1.67 -29.08
CA LEU A 122 -1.70 1.60 -30.50
C LEU A 122 -2.37 0.23 -30.77
N ARG A 123 -3.68 0.20 -31.02
CA ARG A 123 -4.38 -1.01 -31.46
C ARG A 123 -3.80 -1.44 -32.79
N ASP A 124 -3.50 -2.72 -32.91
CA ASP A 124 -3.21 -3.39 -34.17
C ASP A 124 -2.08 -2.78 -34.99
N ASN A 125 -0.85 -2.94 -34.50
CA ASN A 125 0.30 -3.21 -35.36
C ASN A 125 1.31 -3.99 -34.54
N ALA A 126 0.96 -5.23 -34.16
CA ALA A 126 2.03 -6.23 -34.12
C ALA A 126 2.66 -6.14 -35.51
N PRO A 127 3.95 -5.78 -35.67
CA PRO A 127 4.57 -5.90 -36.96
C PRO A 127 4.32 -7.33 -37.38
N ARG A 128 3.47 -7.54 -38.40
CA ARG A 128 3.34 -8.85 -39.06
C ARG A 128 4.78 -9.26 -39.27
N SER A 129 5.22 -10.31 -38.59
CA SER A 129 6.55 -10.84 -38.77
C SER A 129 6.65 -11.09 -40.27
N ARG A 130 7.26 -10.16 -41.01
CA ARG A 130 7.62 -10.40 -42.39
C ARG A 130 8.54 -11.57 -42.25
N SER A 131 8.04 -12.74 -42.68
CA SER A 131 8.74 -14.02 -42.64
C SER A 131 10.21 -13.70 -42.82
N SER A 132 10.98 -13.87 -41.74
CA SER A 132 12.40 -13.61 -41.75
C SER A 132 12.93 -14.38 -42.94
N ALA A 133 13.36 -13.66 -43.98
CA ALA A 133 14.01 -14.26 -45.12
C ALA A 133 15.08 -15.20 -44.56
N LYS A 134 15.11 -16.44 -45.07
CA LYS A 134 16.02 -17.51 -44.67
C LYS A 134 17.35 -16.90 -44.23
N PRO A 135 17.77 -17.03 -42.96
CA PRO A 135 18.96 -16.36 -42.47
C PRO A 135 20.15 -16.89 -43.26
N GLU A 136 20.66 -16.06 -44.17
CA GLU A 136 21.98 -16.25 -44.73
C GLU A 136 22.93 -16.19 -43.54
N SER A 137 23.75 -17.23 -43.38
CA SER A 137 24.60 -17.47 -42.22
C SER A 137 25.59 -16.32 -42.04
N VAL A 138 25.20 -15.28 -41.29
CA VAL A 138 26.11 -14.27 -40.79
C VAL A 138 27.04 -14.97 -39.78
N PRO A 139 28.37 -14.83 -39.89
CA PRO A 139 29.28 -15.41 -38.91
C PRO A 139 28.93 -14.87 -37.51
N ALA A 140 28.76 -15.77 -36.55
CA ALA A 140 28.43 -15.40 -35.17
C ALA A 140 29.56 -14.56 -34.57
N VAL A 141 29.30 -13.26 -34.37
CA VAL A 141 30.20 -12.37 -33.64
C VAL A 141 30.11 -12.74 -32.16
N ARG A 142 31.25 -13.05 -31.55
CA ARG A 142 31.32 -13.34 -30.11
C ARG A 142 31.71 -12.06 -29.37
N ILE A 143 30.95 -11.74 -28.32
CA ILE A 143 31.22 -10.60 -27.44
C ILE A 143 31.44 -11.16 -26.04
N ALA A 144 32.63 -10.99 -25.48
CA ALA A 144 32.99 -11.57 -24.19
C ALA A 144 32.55 -10.70 -23.00
N SER A 145 32.69 -9.38 -23.08
CA SER A 145 32.15 -8.46 -22.07
C SER A 145 31.57 -7.18 -22.68
N VAL A 146 30.59 -6.60 -22.00
CA VAL A 146 29.98 -5.30 -22.30
C VAL A 146 29.92 -4.50 -21.01
N THR A 147 30.49 -3.30 -21.00
CA THR A 147 30.48 -2.38 -19.88
C THR A 147 29.75 -1.11 -20.30
N VAL A 148 28.77 -0.69 -19.51
CA VAL A 148 28.04 0.57 -19.64
C VAL A 148 28.41 1.44 -18.44
N THR A 149 28.84 2.67 -18.68
CA THR A 149 29.23 3.63 -17.65
C THR A 149 28.41 4.91 -17.77
N ASP A 150 27.80 5.34 -16.67
CA ASP A 150 27.09 6.64 -16.55
C ASP A 150 25.97 6.85 -17.59
N GLY A 151 25.19 5.80 -17.86
CA GLY A 151 24.06 5.86 -18.79
C GLY A 151 22.82 6.54 -18.22
N ALA A 152 21.94 6.98 -19.10
CA ALA A 152 20.64 7.54 -18.76
C ALA A 152 19.52 7.01 -19.67
N VAL A 153 18.32 6.84 -19.11
CA VAL A 153 17.09 6.57 -19.86
C VAL A 153 16.10 7.69 -19.54
N ILE A 154 15.69 8.42 -20.56
CA ILE A 154 14.78 9.55 -20.45
C ILE A 154 13.47 9.17 -21.15
N LEU A 155 12.43 9.03 -20.35
CA LEU A 155 11.08 8.72 -20.75
C LEU A 155 10.27 10.01 -20.70
N SER A 156 9.85 10.55 -21.85
CA SER A 156 9.17 11.84 -21.86
C SER A 156 7.89 11.85 -22.68
N ASN A 157 6.92 12.65 -22.23
CA ASN A 157 5.78 13.06 -23.03
C ASN A 157 5.74 14.60 -23.07
N PRO A 158 6.14 15.22 -24.20
CA PRO A 158 6.19 16.69 -24.29
C PRO A 158 4.81 17.35 -24.21
N ARG A 159 3.73 16.64 -24.58
CA ARG A 159 2.36 17.17 -24.50
C ARG A 159 1.90 17.33 -23.05
N ASP A 160 2.26 16.38 -22.21
CA ASP A 160 1.85 16.32 -20.80
C ASP A 160 2.89 16.96 -19.85
N ARG A 161 4.04 17.38 -20.37
CA ARG A 161 5.21 17.83 -19.60
C ARG A 161 5.63 16.83 -18.52
N VAL A 162 5.50 15.53 -18.82
CA VAL A 162 5.96 14.45 -17.95
C VAL A 162 7.30 13.96 -18.45
N GLU A 163 8.26 13.86 -17.54
CA GLU A 163 9.58 13.35 -17.82
C GLU A 163 10.03 12.47 -16.64
N ASN A 164 10.29 11.20 -16.94
CA ASN A 164 10.83 10.22 -16.01
C ASN A 164 12.26 9.93 -16.42
N ARG A 165 13.19 9.98 -15.47
CA ARG A 165 14.60 9.75 -15.72
C ARG A 165 15.13 8.59 -14.87
N LEU A 166 15.86 7.71 -15.54
CA LEU A 166 16.78 6.77 -14.92
C LEU A 166 18.19 7.27 -15.23
N GLU A 167 18.97 7.65 -14.22
CA GLU A 167 20.30 8.26 -14.40
C GLU A 167 21.39 7.42 -13.71
N GLY A 168 22.65 7.66 -14.08
CA GLY A 168 23.81 6.98 -13.48
C GLY A 168 23.83 5.46 -13.71
N LEU A 169 23.22 4.99 -14.80
CA LEU A 169 23.18 3.57 -15.15
C LEU A 169 24.61 3.07 -15.42
N SER A 170 25.12 2.23 -14.53
CA SER A 170 26.40 1.56 -14.68
C SER A 170 26.16 0.06 -14.64
N ALA A 171 26.54 -0.66 -15.70
CA ALA A 171 26.28 -2.09 -15.82
C ALA A 171 27.43 -2.82 -16.51
N THR A 172 27.75 -4.03 -16.06
CA THR A 172 28.73 -4.91 -16.68
C THR A 172 28.05 -6.24 -16.99
N GLY A 173 28.01 -6.61 -18.26
CA GLY A 173 27.63 -7.91 -18.77
C GLY A 173 28.86 -8.71 -19.19
N SER A 174 29.02 -9.93 -18.71
CA SER A 174 30.12 -10.82 -19.10
C SER A 174 29.59 -12.19 -19.52
N LEU A 175 30.15 -12.74 -20.59
CA LEU A 175 29.90 -14.09 -21.08
C LEU A 175 31.07 -15.00 -20.67
N SER A 176 30.82 -15.91 -19.74
CA SER A 176 31.80 -16.90 -19.28
C SER A 176 31.33 -18.31 -19.65
N GLY A 177 31.85 -18.85 -20.75
CA GLY A 177 31.39 -20.13 -21.28
C GLY A 177 29.97 -20.05 -21.83
N ASP A 178 29.05 -20.76 -21.20
CA ASP A 178 27.61 -20.82 -21.51
C ASP A 178 26.75 -20.00 -20.52
N LYS A 179 27.36 -19.09 -19.75
CA LYS A 179 26.65 -18.26 -18.76
C LYS A 179 26.86 -16.77 -19.03
N ILE A 180 25.76 -16.05 -18.98
CA ILE A 180 25.72 -14.59 -19.01
C ILE A 180 25.54 -14.10 -17.57
N LYS A 181 26.39 -13.16 -17.16
CA LYS A 181 26.29 -12.47 -15.88
C LYS A 181 26.22 -10.98 -16.12
N ILE A 182 25.16 -10.34 -15.65
CA ILE A 182 24.94 -8.91 -15.74
C ILE A 182 24.86 -8.38 -14.31
N LYS A 183 25.65 -7.36 -14.00
CA LYS A 183 25.55 -6.63 -12.73
C LYS A 183 25.46 -5.15 -13.03
N GLY A 184 24.69 -4.40 -12.25
CA GLY A 184 24.64 -2.96 -12.42
C GLY A 184 23.91 -2.23 -11.32
N SER A 185 23.94 -0.91 -11.46
CA SER A 185 23.24 0.04 -10.60
C SER A 185 22.72 1.20 -11.43
N ALA A 186 21.66 1.85 -10.97
CA ALA A 186 21.06 3.02 -11.58
C ALA A 186 20.32 3.83 -10.50
N ARG A 187 19.84 5.03 -10.86
CA ARG A 187 19.01 5.87 -9.99
C ARG A 187 17.71 6.25 -10.70
N ALA A 188 16.57 5.85 -10.15
CA ALA A 188 15.26 6.26 -10.64
C ALA A 188 14.80 7.49 -9.84
N GLY A 189 15.07 8.69 -10.36
CA GLY A 189 15.03 9.91 -9.55
C GLY A 189 16.02 9.82 -8.38
N ASP A 190 15.55 10.06 -7.15
CA ASP A 190 16.39 9.97 -5.94
C ASP A 190 16.60 8.53 -5.42
N ARG A 191 16.01 7.53 -6.08
CA ARG A 191 15.94 6.16 -5.56
C ARG A 191 17.02 5.28 -6.20
N PRO A 192 18.01 4.79 -5.43
CA PRO A 192 19.02 3.88 -5.96
C PRO A 192 18.40 2.51 -6.27
N VAL A 193 18.86 1.92 -7.37
CA VAL A 193 18.47 0.59 -7.83
C VAL A 193 19.74 -0.20 -8.13
N THR A 194 19.83 -1.42 -7.61
CA THR A 194 20.90 -2.37 -7.94
C THR A 194 20.30 -3.62 -8.54
N PHE A 195 20.97 -4.22 -9.54
CA PHE A 195 20.51 -5.45 -10.15
C PHE A 195 21.68 -6.37 -10.48
N GLU A 196 21.47 -7.66 -10.27
CA GLU A 196 22.32 -8.75 -10.75
C GLU A 196 21.44 -9.78 -11.44
N ILE A 197 21.86 -10.24 -12.61
CA ILE A 197 21.14 -11.20 -13.43
C ILE A 197 22.16 -12.23 -13.90
N ASN A 198 21.91 -13.51 -13.63
CA ASN A 198 22.69 -14.61 -14.17
C ASN A 198 21.74 -15.44 -15.04
N ALA A 199 22.14 -15.72 -16.27
CA ALA A 199 21.32 -16.45 -17.23
C ALA A 199 22.19 -17.42 -18.03
N ALA A 200 21.59 -18.45 -18.61
CA ALA A 200 22.29 -19.24 -19.62
C ALA A 200 22.57 -18.40 -20.89
N ALA A 201 23.64 -18.70 -21.61
CA ALA A 201 23.91 -18.09 -22.91
C ALA A 201 22.90 -18.67 -23.91
N PRO A 202 22.08 -17.84 -24.58
CA PRO A 202 21.09 -18.35 -25.51
C PRO A 202 21.78 -18.94 -26.73
N ALA A 203 21.30 -20.10 -27.19
CA ALA A 203 21.70 -20.61 -28.50
C ALA A 203 21.04 -19.73 -29.57
N MET A 204 21.77 -19.21 -30.54
CA MET A 204 21.15 -18.44 -31.61
C MET A 204 20.29 -19.37 -32.49
N PRO A 205 19.03 -19.01 -32.82
CA PRO A 205 18.33 -17.75 -32.55
C PRO A 205 17.64 -17.67 -31.18
N ILE A 206 17.67 -16.51 -30.54
CA ILE A 206 17.12 -16.23 -29.19
C ILE A 206 15.58 -16.36 -29.14
N ASP A 207 14.90 -16.14 -30.26
CA ASP A 207 13.43 -16.12 -30.31
C ASP A 207 12.81 -17.45 -29.88
N ARG A 208 11.80 -17.36 -29.01
CA ARG A 208 11.01 -18.48 -28.45
C ARG A 208 11.80 -19.48 -27.59
N GLN A 209 13.05 -19.20 -27.26
CA GLN A 209 13.79 -20.01 -26.30
C GLN A 209 13.41 -19.66 -24.87
N THR A 210 13.31 -20.70 -24.03
CA THR A 210 13.15 -20.52 -22.58
C THR A 210 14.54 -20.38 -21.97
N LEU A 211 14.77 -19.25 -21.31
CA LEU A 211 16.03 -18.90 -20.70
C LEU A 211 15.88 -18.92 -19.17
N PRO A 212 16.51 -19.86 -18.45
CA PRO A 212 16.53 -19.80 -17.00
C PRO A 212 17.39 -18.62 -16.55
N VAL A 213 16.83 -17.81 -15.66
CA VAL A 213 17.42 -16.57 -15.14
C VAL A 213 17.37 -16.59 -13.61
N ASP A 214 18.52 -16.49 -12.97
CA ASP A 214 18.64 -16.09 -11.56
C ASP A 214 18.77 -14.56 -11.50
N PHE A 215 18.00 -13.89 -10.65
CA PHE A 215 18.06 -12.44 -10.50
C PHE A 215 18.15 -12.03 -9.03
N ARG A 216 18.76 -10.87 -8.79
CA ARG A 216 18.79 -10.16 -7.51
C ARG A 216 18.59 -8.68 -7.81
N ILE A 217 17.57 -8.06 -7.21
CA ILE A 217 17.19 -6.67 -7.42
C ILE A 217 17.05 -6.01 -6.05
N GLY A 218 17.79 -4.93 -5.83
CA GLY A 218 17.71 -4.12 -4.62
C GLY A 218 17.06 -2.78 -4.94
N MET A 219 15.94 -2.47 -4.26
CA MET A 219 15.20 -1.21 -4.39
C MET A 219 14.59 -0.83 -3.03
N GLU A 220 15.40 -0.30 -2.12
CA GLU A 220 15.00 -0.02 -0.72
C GLU A 220 13.78 0.91 -0.61
N SER A 221 13.58 1.79 -1.61
CA SER A 221 12.43 2.69 -1.66
C SER A 221 11.11 2.01 -2.01
N ALA A 222 11.15 0.85 -2.67
CA ALA A 222 9.97 0.14 -3.17
C ALA A 222 9.58 -1.01 -2.23
N PHE A 223 10.56 -1.74 -1.70
CA PHE A 223 10.36 -2.87 -0.80
C PHE A 223 11.53 -2.97 0.18
N ARG A 224 11.27 -3.50 1.39
CA ARG A 224 12.35 -3.75 2.35
C ARG A 224 13.11 -5.02 1.94
N GLY A 225 14.43 -4.91 1.84
CA GLY A 225 15.32 -6.02 1.51
C GLY A 225 15.64 -6.16 0.02
N VAL A 226 16.10 -7.34 -0.37
CA VAL A 226 16.50 -7.66 -1.75
C VAL A 226 15.49 -8.65 -2.32
N LEU A 227 15.00 -8.37 -3.53
CA LEU A 227 14.21 -9.28 -4.33
C LEU A 227 15.17 -10.23 -5.04
N ALA A 228 15.22 -11.50 -4.67
CA ALA A 228 16.09 -12.49 -5.29
C ALA A 228 15.28 -13.72 -5.70
N GLY A 229 15.55 -14.28 -6.87
CA GLY A 229 14.77 -15.41 -7.34
C GLY A 229 15.26 -16.02 -8.63
N ARG A 230 14.47 -16.97 -9.12
CA ARG A 230 14.65 -17.65 -10.39
C ARG A 230 13.40 -17.48 -11.23
N ALA A 231 13.58 -17.44 -12.54
CA ALA A 231 12.50 -17.40 -13.50
C ALA A 231 12.91 -18.00 -14.84
N ASP A 232 11.94 -18.55 -15.56
CA ASP A 232 12.07 -18.95 -16.94
C ASP A 232 11.55 -17.84 -17.85
N VAL A 233 12.49 -17.15 -18.51
CA VAL A 233 12.19 -16.02 -19.40
C VAL A 233 12.07 -16.51 -20.83
N ARG A 234 10.98 -16.18 -21.51
CA ARG A 234 10.80 -16.44 -22.93
C ARG A 234 10.50 -15.15 -23.67
N LEU A 235 11.25 -14.94 -24.76
CA LEU A 235 11.09 -13.78 -25.63
C LEU A 235 10.32 -14.19 -26.89
N ASN A 236 9.27 -13.44 -27.24
CA ASN A 236 8.51 -13.61 -28.47
C ASN A 236 8.26 -12.23 -29.08
N GLY A 237 9.24 -11.74 -29.86
CA GLY A 237 9.24 -10.36 -30.33
C GLY A 237 9.27 -9.38 -29.14
N ALA A 238 8.26 -8.51 -29.04
CA ALA A 238 8.13 -7.52 -27.96
C ALA A 238 7.44 -8.06 -26.69
N LEU A 239 6.99 -9.31 -26.69
CA LEU A 239 6.39 -9.96 -25.53
C LEU A 239 7.46 -10.73 -24.75
N ILE A 240 7.63 -10.36 -23.49
CA ILE A 240 8.45 -11.06 -22.51
C ILE A 240 7.53 -11.86 -21.60
N MET A 241 7.70 -13.18 -21.57
CA MET A 241 7.00 -14.07 -20.65
C MET A 241 7.95 -14.54 -19.56
N ILE A 242 7.51 -14.50 -18.31
CA ILE A 242 8.29 -14.87 -17.12
C ILE A 242 7.48 -15.92 -16.38
N ASN A 243 7.87 -17.19 -16.52
CA ASN A 243 7.19 -18.32 -15.89
C ASN A 243 8.04 -18.90 -14.77
N GLY A 244 7.43 -19.66 -13.85
CA GLY A 244 8.16 -20.30 -12.75
C GLY A 244 8.88 -19.28 -11.84
N LEU A 245 8.35 -18.06 -11.76
CA LEU A 245 8.91 -17.00 -10.93
C LEU A 245 8.84 -17.46 -9.48
N SER A 246 9.99 -17.58 -8.82
CA SER A 246 10.07 -18.03 -7.43
C SER A 246 11.29 -17.45 -6.74
N GLY A 247 11.19 -17.17 -5.45
CA GLY A 247 12.31 -16.55 -4.72
C GLY A 247 11.92 -15.96 -3.38
N THR A 248 12.70 -14.98 -2.94
CA THR A 248 12.54 -14.25 -1.67
C THR A 248 12.47 -12.75 -1.91
N LEU A 249 11.52 -12.07 -1.26
CA LEU A 249 11.42 -10.63 -1.14
C LEU A 249 11.65 -10.26 0.33
N GLY A 250 12.86 -9.80 0.65
CA GLY A 250 13.26 -9.63 2.05
C GLY A 250 13.26 -10.98 2.77
N ASP A 251 12.41 -11.11 3.80
CA ASP A 251 12.24 -12.34 4.59
C ASP A 251 11.09 -13.25 4.08
N GLY A 252 10.35 -12.82 3.05
CA GLY A 252 9.18 -13.54 2.54
C GLY A 252 9.45 -14.31 1.25
N ASP A 253 9.05 -15.57 1.20
CA ASP A 253 9.05 -16.35 -0.05
C ASP A 253 7.97 -15.82 -1.01
N PHE A 254 8.21 -15.89 -2.32
CA PHE A 254 7.19 -15.63 -3.34
C PHE A 254 7.24 -16.66 -4.47
N ASN A 255 6.11 -16.85 -5.13
CA ASN A 255 5.99 -17.62 -6.36
C ASN A 255 4.96 -16.97 -7.32
N GLY A 256 5.03 -17.25 -8.62
CA GLY A 256 4.07 -16.72 -9.58
C GLY A 256 4.51 -16.74 -11.04
N TRP A 257 3.93 -15.82 -11.81
CA TRP A 257 4.30 -15.55 -13.20
C TRP A 257 4.09 -14.07 -13.56
N ALA A 258 4.78 -13.62 -14.59
CA ALA A 258 4.59 -12.28 -15.14
C ALA A 258 4.71 -12.27 -16.67
N SER A 259 4.14 -11.25 -17.31
CA SER A 259 4.37 -10.97 -18.72
C SER A 259 4.41 -9.47 -18.97
N VAL A 260 5.27 -9.04 -19.89
CA VAL A 260 5.44 -7.65 -20.28
C VAL A 260 5.38 -7.55 -21.79
N ASP A 261 4.41 -6.82 -22.31
CA ASP A 261 4.30 -6.50 -23.73
C ASP A 261 4.76 -5.06 -23.97
N LEU A 262 5.87 -4.89 -24.70
CA LEU A 262 6.49 -3.60 -25.03
C LEU A 262 6.24 -3.15 -26.48
N ALA A 263 5.28 -3.74 -27.20
CA ALA A 263 5.02 -3.38 -28.60
C ALA A 263 4.55 -1.92 -28.80
N SER A 264 3.96 -1.31 -27.76
CA SER A 264 3.54 0.09 -27.76
C SER A 264 3.55 0.64 -26.32
N LYS A 265 2.39 1.03 -25.78
CA LYS A 265 2.24 1.28 -24.36
C LYS A 265 2.48 -0.02 -23.59
N PRO A 266 3.41 -0.05 -22.61
CA PRO A 266 3.70 -1.25 -21.86
C PRO A 266 2.43 -1.84 -21.24
N LEU A 267 2.23 -3.14 -21.38
CA LEU A 267 1.22 -3.89 -20.63
C LEU A 267 1.90 -4.94 -19.78
N VAL A 268 1.74 -4.80 -18.47
CA VAL A 268 2.29 -5.72 -17.48
C VAL A 268 1.15 -6.58 -16.94
N LYS A 269 1.34 -7.90 -16.93
CA LYS A 269 0.47 -8.82 -16.21
C LYS A 269 1.30 -9.55 -15.18
N ILE A 270 0.83 -9.58 -13.94
CA ILE A 270 1.51 -10.22 -12.81
C ILE A 270 0.48 -11.03 -12.03
N ASP A 271 0.88 -12.22 -11.64
CA ASP A 271 0.16 -13.07 -10.71
C ASP A 271 1.20 -13.58 -9.71
N LEU A 272 1.06 -13.18 -8.45
CA LEU A 272 2.07 -13.37 -7.42
C LEU A 272 1.43 -13.83 -6.11
N ASP A 273 1.95 -14.91 -5.57
CA ASP A 273 1.69 -15.38 -4.22
C ASP A 273 2.91 -15.10 -3.35
N VAL A 274 2.70 -14.36 -2.26
CA VAL A 274 3.76 -13.90 -1.37
C VAL A 274 3.48 -14.36 0.05
N ARG A 275 4.43 -15.02 0.70
CA ARG A 275 4.26 -15.42 2.09
C ARG A 275 4.28 -14.22 3.04
N ARG A 276 5.22 -13.29 2.83
CA ARG A 276 5.35 -12.07 3.63
C ARG A 276 5.76 -10.88 2.78
N LEU A 277 4.99 -9.79 2.87
CA LEU A 277 5.24 -8.54 2.14
C LEU A 277 5.41 -7.38 3.11
N ASP A 278 6.65 -6.96 3.34
CA ASP A 278 6.95 -5.79 4.18
C ASP A 278 7.08 -4.53 3.30
N LEU A 279 6.09 -3.63 3.41
CA LEU A 279 6.11 -2.36 2.70
C LEU A 279 6.99 -1.33 3.45
N PRO A 280 7.70 -0.46 2.72
CA PRO A 280 8.46 0.61 3.34
C PRO A 280 7.50 1.57 4.06
N ASP A 281 7.94 2.10 5.20
CA ASP A 281 7.15 3.13 5.88
C ASP A 281 7.14 4.40 5.05
N SER A 282 5.96 4.85 4.66
CA SER A 282 5.77 6.24 4.23
C SER A 282 5.91 7.11 5.48
N ALA A 283 7.15 7.35 5.90
CA ALA A 283 7.49 8.10 7.11
C ALA A 283 7.12 9.58 6.92
N ALA A 284 5.84 9.90 7.06
CA ALA A 284 5.46 11.22 7.54
C ALA A 284 5.85 11.27 9.03
N PRO A 285 6.63 12.26 9.49
CA PRO A 285 7.06 12.33 10.88
C PRO A 285 5.83 12.31 11.81
N ALA A 286 5.94 11.70 12.99
CA ALA A 286 4.81 11.59 13.93
C ALA A 286 4.15 12.95 14.26
N SER A 287 4.94 14.04 14.19
CA SER A 287 4.48 15.42 14.33
C SER A 287 3.57 15.92 13.20
N SER A 288 3.65 15.37 11.97
CA SER A 288 2.71 15.69 10.89
C SER A 288 1.41 14.91 10.96
N ARG A 289 1.34 13.82 11.75
CA ARG A 289 0.07 13.09 11.99
C ARG A 289 -0.90 13.92 12.84
N ALA A 290 -0.35 14.73 13.74
CA ALA A 290 -1.09 15.70 14.55
C ALA A 290 -1.47 16.98 13.79
N ALA A 291 -0.71 17.36 12.75
CA ALA A 291 -0.87 18.62 12.00
C ALA A 291 -1.72 18.46 10.73
N GLY A 292 -3.03 18.24 10.88
CA GLY A 292 -4.00 18.30 9.77
C GLY A 292 -3.74 17.35 8.59
N TRP A 293 -4.48 17.53 7.50
CA TRP A 293 -4.27 16.76 6.25
C TRP A 293 -3.15 17.37 5.41
N SER A 294 -2.32 16.52 4.79
CA SER A 294 -1.22 17.00 3.95
C SER A 294 -1.72 17.75 2.72
N THR A 295 -1.08 18.90 2.44
CA THR A 295 -1.27 19.69 1.22
C THR A 295 -0.30 19.31 0.11
N ALA A 296 0.64 18.38 0.39
CA ALA A 296 1.59 17.90 -0.60
C ALA A 296 0.87 17.26 -1.78
N ALA A 297 1.33 17.59 -2.99
CA ALA A 297 0.76 17.06 -4.21
C ALA A 297 1.03 15.55 -4.32
N ILE A 298 -0.01 14.79 -4.61
CA ILE A 298 0.04 13.36 -4.91
C ILE A 298 0.25 13.24 -6.42
N ASP A 299 1.41 12.78 -6.84
CA ASP A 299 1.70 12.57 -8.26
C ASP A 299 1.23 11.20 -8.73
N LEU A 300 0.15 11.19 -9.53
CA LEU A 300 -0.43 10.00 -10.14
C LEU A 300 -0.23 9.96 -11.66
N ARG A 301 0.54 10.91 -12.23
CA ARG A 301 0.68 11.04 -13.69
C ARG A 301 1.28 9.79 -14.32
N GLY A 302 2.18 9.11 -13.60
CA GLY A 302 2.80 7.86 -14.03
C GLY A 302 1.81 6.76 -14.42
N LEU A 303 0.60 6.75 -13.82
CA LEU A 303 -0.45 5.76 -14.11
C LEU A 303 -0.98 5.85 -15.56
N ASN A 304 -0.75 6.97 -16.26
CA ASN A 304 -1.18 7.13 -17.65
C ASN A 304 -0.30 6.42 -18.67
N TYR A 305 0.91 5.98 -18.30
CA TYR A 305 1.92 5.53 -19.25
C TYR A 305 2.23 4.02 -19.20
N LEU A 306 1.52 3.30 -18.35
CA LEU A 306 1.59 1.85 -18.22
C LEU A 306 0.17 1.31 -18.08
N ASP A 307 -0.14 0.20 -18.74
CA ASP A 307 -1.30 -0.59 -18.42
C ASP A 307 -0.85 -1.81 -17.59
N ALA A 308 -1.64 -2.21 -16.60
CA ALA A 308 -1.29 -3.32 -15.72
C ALA A 308 -2.49 -4.20 -15.36
N ARG A 309 -2.26 -5.49 -15.14
CA ARG A 309 -3.17 -6.39 -14.44
C ARG A 309 -2.38 -7.15 -13.40
N VAL A 310 -2.80 -7.08 -12.14
CA VAL A 310 -2.09 -7.65 -11.01
C VAL A 310 -3.07 -8.53 -10.24
N LYS A 311 -2.67 -9.77 -9.99
CA LYS A 311 -3.24 -10.60 -8.94
C LYS A 311 -2.18 -10.79 -7.88
N LEU A 312 -2.55 -10.54 -6.63
CA LEU A 312 -1.64 -10.60 -5.50
C LEU A 312 -2.35 -11.30 -4.34
N SER A 313 -1.81 -12.44 -3.92
CA SER A 313 -2.11 -13.05 -2.63
C SER A 313 -0.93 -12.82 -1.69
N ALA A 314 -1.22 -12.47 -0.44
CA ALA A 314 -0.20 -12.36 0.59
C ALA A 314 -0.67 -12.93 1.93
N THR A 315 0.13 -13.78 2.58
CA THR A 315 -0.27 -14.35 3.89
C THR A 315 -0.09 -13.35 5.03
N ASP A 316 1.01 -12.60 5.04
CA ASP A 316 1.36 -11.59 6.04
C ASP A 316 1.86 -10.32 5.34
N ILE A 317 1.41 -9.16 5.79
CA ILE A 317 1.79 -7.85 5.26
C ILE A 317 2.20 -6.95 6.40
N GLY A 318 3.44 -6.47 6.39
CA GLY A 318 3.93 -5.46 7.30
C GLY A 318 3.76 -4.06 6.71
N VAL A 319 2.99 -3.18 7.35
CA VAL A 319 2.85 -1.76 6.96
C VAL A 319 2.80 -0.87 8.20
N SER A 320 3.73 0.06 8.38
CA SER A 320 3.65 1.09 9.46
C SER A 320 3.43 0.53 10.86
N GLY A 321 4.14 -0.56 11.15
CA GLY A 321 4.08 -1.27 12.44
C GLY A 321 2.85 -2.16 12.62
N ALA A 322 1.91 -2.16 11.67
CA ALA A 322 0.79 -3.08 11.64
C ALA A 322 1.15 -4.36 10.86
N ARG A 323 0.66 -5.49 11.35
CA ARG A 323 0.60 -6.74 10.57
C ARG A 323 -0.83 -6.97 10.12
N LEU A 324 -1.00 -7.09 8.82
CA LEU A 324 -2.26 -7.34 8.14
C LEU A 324 -2.13 -8.65 7.37
N GLY A 325 -3.23 -9.30 7.06
CA GLY A 325 -3.22 -10.55 6.29
C GLY A 325 -4.16 -11.61 6.86
N PRO A 326 -4.59 -12.58 6.04
CA PRO A 326 -4.24 -12.75 4.63
C PRO A 326 -4.84 -11.65 3.74
N LEU A 327 -4.21 -11.36 2.60
CA LEU A 327 -4.67 -10.46 1.54
C LEU A 327 -4.90 -11.26 0.25
N ASP A 328 -6.04 -11.05 -0.38
CA ASP A 328 -6.33 -11.46 -1.75
C ASP A 328 -6.82 -10.23 -2.53
N MET A 329 -6.03 -9.81 -3.54
CA MET A 329 -6.26 -8.59 -4.30
C MET A 329 -6.14 -8.82 -5.81
N GLU A 330 -7.04 -8.19 -6.55
CA GLU A 330 -6.90 -8.00 -7.99
C GLU A 330 -6.87 -6.51 -8.32
N ALA A 331 -5.96 -6.09 -9.20
CA ALA A 331 -5.89 -4.71 -9.67
C ALA A 331 -5.75 -4.65 -11.20
N SER A 332 -6.35 -3.64 -11.79
CA SER A 332 -6.24 -3.32 -13.22
C SER A 332 -5.98 -1.84 -13.40
N LEU A 333 -5.02 -1.51 -14.26
CA LEU A 333 -4.69 -0.16 -14.66
C LEU A 333 -4.81 -0.09 -16.18
N ALA A 334 -5.66 0.79 -16.67
CA ALA A 334 -5.81 1.05 -18.10
C ALA A 334 -6.04 2.54 -18.33
N GLY A 335 -5.15 3.18 -19.10
CA GLY A 335 -5.36 4.58 -19.50
C GLY A 335 -5.47 5.57 -18.33
N GLY A 336 -4.78 5.33 -17.22
CA GLY A 336 -4.87 6.17 -16.01
C GLY A 336 -6.01 5.81 -15.05
N LEU A 337 -6.89 4.88 -15.41
CA LEU A 337 -7.92 4.34 -14.51
C LEU A 337 -7.38 3.10 -13.80
N LEU A 338 -7.09 3.22 -12.50
CA LEU A 338 -6.74 2.12 -11.61
C LEU A 338 -7.98 1.64 -10.87
N LYS A 339 -8.34 0.38 -11.03
CA LYS A 339 -9.36 -0.32 -10.23
C LYS A 339 -8.67 -1.42 -9.43
N ALA A 340 -8.80 -1.39 -8.11
CA ALA A 340 -8.28 -2.39 -7.20
C ALA A 340 -9.42 -2.98 -6.37
N THR A 341 -9.56 -4.29 -6.41
CA THR A 341 -10.57 -5.06 -5.67
C THR A 341 -9.84 -5.93 -4.65
N VAL A 342 -10.12 -5.69 -3.38
CA VAL A 342 -9.68 -6.51 -2.25
C VAL A 342 -10.80 -7.49 -1.92
N ILE A 343 -10.56 -8.76 -2.21
CA ILE A 343 -11.52 -9.84 -1.98
C ILE A 343 -11.57 -10.18 -0.49
N ASN A 344 -10.39 -10.23 0.13
CA ASN A 344 -10.21 -10.51 1.54
C ASN A 344 -8.95 -9.81 2.04
N LEU A 345 -9.04 -9.19 3.21
CA LEU A 345 -7.91 -8.62 3.93
C LEU A 345 -8.13 -8.81 5.42
N GLY A 346 -7.26 -9.56 6.08
CA GLY A 346 -7.24 -9.63 7.54
C GLY A 346 -6.69 -8.33 8.14
N VAL A 347 -7.43 -7.72 9.06
CA VAL A 347 -7.08 -6.45 9.71
C VAL A 347 -7.45 -6.50 11.19
N TYR A 348 -6.47 -6.42 12.09
CA TYR A 348 -6.65 -6.41 13.56
C TYR A 348 -7.76 -7.38 14.06
N ASP A 349 -7.54 -8.68 13.88
CA ASP A 349 -8.45 -9.78 14.24
C ASP A 349 -9.81 -9.83 13.51
N GLY A 350 -10.03 -8.93 12.57
CA GLY A 350 -11.21 -8.90 11.70
C GLY A 350 -10.85 -9.02 10.23
N GLN A 351 -11.84 -8.76 9.38
CA GLN A 351 -11.74 -8.85 7.92
C GLN A 351 -12.26 -7.57 7.26
N ALA A 352 -11.67 -7.24 6.13
CA ALA A 352 -12.10 -6.16 5.26
C ALA A 352 -12.12 -6.64 3.80
N ALA A 353 -13.10 -6.17 3.04
CA ALA A 353 -13.21 -6.37 1.60
C ALA A 353 -13.71 -5.08 0.96
N GLY A 354 -13.41 -4.87 -0.32
CA GLY A 354 -13.84 -3.66 -0.99
C GLY A 354 -13.23 -3.42 -2.36
N GLU A 355 -13.64 -2.32 -2.97
CA GLU A 355 -13.15 -1.84 -4.25
C GLU A 355 -12.73 -0.38 -4.13
N ALA A 356 -11.56 -0.06 -4.66
CA ALA A 356 -11.08 1.30 -4.82
C ALA A 356 -10.83 1.59 -6.30
N VAL A 357 -11.30 2.74 -6.76
CA VAL A 357 -11.08 3.25 -8.11
C VAL A 357 -10.37 4.59 -8.02
N ILE A 358 -9.30 4.75 -8.78
CA ILE A 358 -8.55 5.98 -8.95
C ILE A 358 -8.53 6.31 -10.43
N ASP A 359 -9.15 7.43 -10.80
CA ASP A 359 -9.07 7.98 -12.15
C ASP A 359 -8.05 9.11 -12.16
N ALA A 360 -6.86 8.81 -12.69
CA ALA A 360 -5.77 9.76 -12.90
C ALA A 360 -5.63 10.17 -14.37
N SER A 361 -6.65 9.94 -15.21
CA SER A 361 -6.61 10.26 -16.64
C SER A 361 -6.55 11.78 -16.92
N THR A 362 -7.00 12.58 -15.95
CA THR A 362 -7.00 14.05 -15.99
C THR A 362 -6.06 14.66 -14.94
N GLY A 363 -5.87 15.99 -14.99
CA GLY A 363 -5.05 16.71 -14.02
C GLY A 363 -5.65 16.82 -12.61
N ASN A 364 -6.93 16.48 -12.42
CA ASN A 364 -7.58 16.43 -11.12
C ASN A 364 -8.07 15.00 -10.84
N PRO A 365 -7.30 14.19 -10.09
CA PRO A 365 -7.66 12.80 -9.86
C PRO A 365 -9.00 12.65 -9.14
N ALA A 366 -9.80 11.67 -9.58
CA ALA A 366 -11.04 11.28 -8.93
C ALA A 366 -10.86 9.92 -8.23
N TYR A 367 -11.56 9.76 -7.11
CA TYR A 367 -11.48 8.58 -6.26
C TYR A 367 -12.88 8.06 -5.96
N ALA A 368 -13.05 6.75 -5.98
CA ALA A 368 -14.24 6.07 -5.46
C ALA A 368 -13.81 4.88 -4.62
N MET A 369 -14.53 4.62 -3.53
CA MET A 369 -14.27 3.50 -2.63
C MET A 369 -15.58 2.90 -2.13
N HIS A 370 -15.68 1.59 -2.22
CA HIS A 370 -16.72 0.80 -1.57
C HIS A 370 -16.04 -0.23 -0.68
N GLY A 371 -16.57 -0.47 0.52
CA GLY A 371 -15.97 -1.46 1.39
C GLY A 371 -16.87 -1.92 2.52
N ASP A 372 -16.65 -3.16 2.93
CA ASP A 372 -17.26 -3.80 4.07
C ASP A 372 -16.16 -4.18 5.06
N ILE A 373 -16.41 -3.90 6.33
CA ILE A 373 -15.51 -4.21 7.44
C ILE A 373 -16.30 -5.06 8.43
N VAL A 374 -15.71 -6.17 8.87
CA VAL A 374 -16.35 -7.10 9.80
C VAL A 374 -15.37 -7.52 10.89
N GLY A 375 -15.72 -7.22 12.14
CA GLY A 375 -15.02 -7.78 13.30
C GLY A 375 -13.67 -7.13 13.63
N VAL A 376 -13.30 -6.03 12.98
CA VAL A 376 -11.97 -5.39 13.14
C VAL A 376 -11.88 -4.67 14.49
N ARG A 377 -10.78 -4.82 15.22
CA ARG A 377 -10.54 -4.03 16.44
C ARG A 377 -10.35 -2.55 16.11
N ALA A 378 -11.25 -1.71 16.61
CA ALA A 378 -11.30 -0.28 16.28
C ALA A 378 -10.07 0.50 16.79
N LEU A 379 -9.61 0.23 18.02
CA LEU A 379 -8.55 1.01 18.65
C LEU A 379 -7.26 1.12 17.82
N PRO A 380 -6.59 0.01 17.43
CA PRO A 380 -5.34 0.12 16.68
C PRO A 380 -5.56 0.71 15.28
N LEU A 381 -6.73 0.50 14.67
CA LEU A 381 -7.08 1.08 13.38
C LEU A 381 -7.25 2.61 13.48
N LEU A 382 -8.08 3.08 14.40
CA LEU A 382 -8.40 4.50 14.60
C LEU A 382 -7.17 5.28 15.09
N GLN A 383 -6.34 4.67 15.92
CA GLN A 383 -5.09 5.26 16.38
C GLN A 383 -4.13 5.49 15.20
N ASN A 384 -3.95 4.49 14.33
CA ASN A 384 -3.01 4.57 13.22
C ASN A 384 -3.49 5.47 12.07
N LEU A 385 -4.80 5.51 11.80
CA LEU A 385 -5.38 6.28 10.70
C LEU A 385 -5.73 7.72 11.08
N ALA A 386 -6.32 7.94 12.25
CA ALA A 386 -6.92 9.22 12.64
C ALA A 386 -6.31 9.82 13.92
N GLY A 387 -5.37 9.11 14.57
CA GLY A 387 -4.84 9.52 15.87
C GLY A 387 -5.89 9.48 16.98
N PHE A 388 -6.91 8.64 16.85
CA PHE A 388 -8.02 8.53 17.78
C PHE A 388 -7.89 7.27 18.62
N ASP A 389 -7.70 7.43 19.94
CA ASP A 389 -7.38 6.35 20.89
C ASP A 389 -8.45 6.15 21.98
N LYS A 390 -9.59 6.84 21.86
CA LYS A 390 -10.67 6.83 22.87
C LYS A 390 -11.70 5.71 22.69
N LEU A 391 -11.67 4.93 21.61
CA LEU A 391 -12.64 3.86 21.35
C LEU A 391 -11.96 2.51 21.11
N ASP A 392 -12.25 1.55 21.97
CA ASP A 392 -11.80 0.17 21.84
C ASP A 392 -13.00 -0.76 21.78
N ALA A 393 -13.34 -1.22 20.57
CA ALA A 393 -14.50 -2.05 20.32
C ALA A 393 -14.27 -2.92 19.07
N ARG A 394 -15.13 -3.93 18.88
CA ARG A 394 -15.20 -4.67 17.63
C ARG A 394 -16.04 -3.88 16.63
N MET A 395 -15.44 -3.49 15.52
CA MET A 395 -16.05 -2.63 14.50
C MET A 395 -16.57 -3.46 13.33
N GLN A 396 -17.74 -3.06 12.85
CA GLN A 396 -18.28 -3.41 11.54
C GLN A 396 -18.63 -2.11 10.82
N GLY A 397 -18.54 -2.10 9.51
CA GLY A 397 -18.88 -0.91 8.76
C GLY A 397 -19.09 -1.16 7.28
N LYS A 398 -19.86 -0.26 6.67
CA LYS A 398 -20.08 -0.20 5.23
C LYS A 398 -19.78 1.20 4.74
N LEU A 399 -18.99 1.31 3.68
CA LEU A 399 -18.54 2.58 3.11
C LEU A 399 -18.89 2.64 1.64
N ALA A 400 -19.39 3.79 1.19
CA ALA A 400 -19.59 4.12 -0.22
C ALA A 400 -19.21 5.58 -0.43
N LEU A 401 -17.95 5.81 -0.79
CA LEU A 401 -17.32 7.12 -0.77
C LEU A 401 -16.80 7.52 -2.15
N ARG A 402 -16.86 8.81 -2.45
CA ARG A 402 -16.28 9.42 -3.65
C ARG A 402 -15.59 10.72 -3.29
N SER A 403 -14.51 11.06 -4.00
CA SER A 403 -13.82 12.33 -3.83
C SER A 403 -13.04 12.74 -5.08
N SER A 404 -12.45 13.93 -5.07
CA SER A 404 -11.47 14.37 -6.06
C SER A 404 -10.45 15.32 -5.43
N GLY A 405 -9.23 15.34 -5.96
CA GLY A 405 -8.19 16.27 -5.53
C GLY A 405 -6.78 15.73 -5.67
N ALA A 406 -5.82 16.63 -5.85
CA ALA A 406 -4.41 16.28 -5.98
C ALA A 406 -3.64 16.25 -4.62
N SER A 407 -4.31 16.35 -3.48
CA SER A 407 -3.70 16.31 -2.15
C SER A 407 -4.62 15.64 -1.13
N GLN A 408 -4.07 15.18 0.00
CA GLN A 408 -4.86 14.55 1.06
C GLN A 408 -5.93 15.50 1.62
N GLN A 409 -5.59 16.78 1.79
CA GLN A 409 -6.55 17.80 2.22
C GLN A 409 -7.69 17.97 1.21
N ALA A 410 -7.39 18.06 -0.09
CA ALA A 410 -8.41 18.21 -1.12
C ALA A 410 -9.34 16.98 -1.16
N ILE A 411 -8.79 15.78 -1.02
CA ILE A 411 -9.57 14.53 -0.96
C ILE A 411 -10.54 14.55 0.23
N MET A 412 -10.10 14.98 1.40
CA MET A 412 -10.94 15.00 2.60
C MET A 412 -12.01 16.09 2.53
N ASN A 413 -11.67 17.27 2.01
CA ASN A 413 -12.61 18.38 1.83
C ASN A 413 -13.66 18.13 0.73
N ASN A 414 -13.35 17.29 -0.27
CA ASN A 414 -14.27 16.97 -1.36
C ASN A 414 -14.98 15.63 -1.19
N LEU A 415 -14.75 14.92 -0.06
CA LEU A 415 -15.33 13.62 0.19
C LEU A 415 -16.86 13.72 0.23
N SER A 416 -17.54 12.80 -0.45
CA SER A 416 -18.99 12.68 -0.44
C SER A 416 -19.41 11.22 -0.48
N GLY A 417 -20.59 10.90 0.04
CA GLY A 417 -21.12 9.53 0.03
C GLY A 417 -21.76 9.15 1.36
N SER A 418 -21.81 7.85 1.66
CA SER A 418 -22.43 7.34 2.88
C SER A 418 -21.52 6.36 3.62
N THR A 419 -21.70 6.29 4.93
CA THR A 419 -20.98 5.35 5.79
C THR A 419 -21.89 4.89 6.91
N PHE A 420 -21.88 3.59 7.20
CA PHE A 420 -22.50 3.02 8.38
C PHE A 420 -21.42 2.40 9.25
N LEU A 421 -21.43 2.69 10.55
CA LEU A 421 -20.51 2.13 11.53
C LEU A 421 -21.29 1.50 12.68
N LEU A 422 -20.83 0.32 13.09
CA LEU A 422 -21.34 -0.43 14.22
C LEU A 422 -20.15 -0.91 15.07
N PHE A 423 -20.13 -0.54 16.32
CA PHE A 423 -19.15 -0.95 17.31
C PHE A 423 -19.85 -1.81 18.35
N GLN A 424 -19.27 -2.94 18.71
CA GLN A 424 -19.83 -3.91 19.65
C GLN A 424 -18.77 -4.33 20.67
N ASP A 425 -19.24 -4.72 21.86
CA ASP A 425 -18.43 -5.33 22.92
C ASP A 425 -17.14 -4.56 23.19
N GLY A 426 -17.27 -3.30 23.62
CA GLY A 426 -16.15 -2.38 23.74
C GLY A 426 -16.22 -1.45 24.93
N VAL A 427 -15.29 -0.51 24.95
CA VAL A 427 -15.17 0.53 25.96
C VAL A 427 -14.81 1.87 25.32
N ILE A 428 -15.38 2.95 25.85
CA ILE A 428 -14.92 4.31 25.58
C ILE A 428 -13.94 4.68 26.68
N ARG A 429 -12.73 5.10 26.30
CA ARG A 429 -11.63 5.48 27.20
C ARG A 429 -11.62 7.00 27.41
N GLY A 430 -11.22 7.42 28.61
CA GLY A 430 -11.20 8.83 29.05
C GLY A 430 -12.56 9.39 29.49
N ILE A 431 -13.62 8.57 29.51
CA ILE A 431 -14.98 9.00 29.86
C ILE A 431 -15.63 7.89 30.69
N ASN A 432 -16.13 8.21 31.88
CA ASN A 432 -17.04 7.35 32.63
C ASN A 432 -18.41 8.02 32.71
N VAL A 433 -19.32 7.64 31.81
CA VAL A 433 -20.65 8.27 31.68
C VAL A 433 -21.48 8.16 32.97
N ALA A 434 -21.31 7.09 33.75
CA ALA A 434 -22.02 6.90 35.01
C ALA A 434 -21.54 7.87 36.11
N GLN A 435 -20.21 8.04 36.24
CA GLN A 435 -19.64 9.07 37.12
C GLN A 435 -19.98 10.46 36.63
N MET A 436 -20.06 10.65 35.31
CA MET A 436 -20.47 11.89 34.69
C MET A 436 -21.87 12.30 35.14
N ILE A 437 -22.86 11.43 34.95
CA ILE A 437 -24.22 11.67 35.40
C ILE A 437 -24.25 11.99 36.91
N ARG A 438 -23.48 11.25 37.73
CA ARG A 438 -23.39 11.49 39.19
C ARG A 438 -22.76 12.85 39.52
N SER A 439 -21.74 13.29 38.79
CA SER A 439 -21.09 14.59 38.96
C SER A 439 -22.01 15.75 38.55
N LEU A 440 -22.83 15.58 37.50
CA LEU A 440 -23.86 16.56 37.11
C LEU A 440 -24.92 16.77 38.18
N THR A 441 -25.27 15.71 38.93
CA THR A 441 -26.22 15.82 40.04
C THR A 441 -25.64 16.46 41.29
N THR A 442 -24.30 16.50 41.43
CA THR A 442 -23.64 16.91 42.67
C THR A 442 -22.87 18.22 42.57
N ASN A 443 -22.30 18.58 41.42
CA ASN A 443 -21.54 19.84 41.24
C ASN A 443 -21.47 20.32 39.77
N PRO A 444 -22.58 20.84 39.20
CA PRO A 444 -22.72 21.14 37.77
C PRO A 444 -21.82 22.28 37.25
N LEU A 445 -21.21 23.07 38.13
CA LEU A 445 -20.41 24.26 37.79
C LEU A 445 -18.92 23.96 37.53
N SER A 446 -18.43 22.75 37.83
CA SER A 446 -16.97 22.46 37.79
C SER A 446 -16.41 22.09 36.42
N GLY A 447 -17.26 21.87 35.41
CA GLY A 447 -16.83 21.39 34.10
C GLY A 447 -16.26 19.96 34.14
N TRP A 448 -16.09 19.37 32.96
CA TRP A 448 -15.61 17.99 32.79
C TRP A 448 -14.09 17.92 32.90
N GLN A 449 -13.56 17.13 33.84
CA GLN A 449 -12.14 16.77 33.85
C GLN A 449 -11.92 15.44 33.14
N ASP A 450 -11.35 15.49 31.93
CA ASP A 450 -10.86 14.32 31.19
C ASP A 450 -9.78 13.63 32.05
N SER A 451 -10.02 12.38 32.44
CA SER A 451 -9.06 11.57 33.18
C SER A 451 -8.88 10.25 32.46
N LYS A 452 -7.61 9.95 32.14
CA LYS A 452 -7.22 8.78 31.33
C LYS A 452 -7.64 7.43 31.93
N GLU A 453 -7.99 7.41 33.22
CA GLU A 453 -8.38 6.21 33.97
C GLU A 453 -9.87 5.88 33.88
N LEU A 454 -10.69 6.77 33.32
CA LEU A 454 -12.13 6.57 33.23
C LEU A 454 -12.55 5.80 31.97
N THR A 455 -13.36 4.76 32.14
CA THR A 455 -13.94 4.00 31.03
C THR A 455 -15.47 3.93 31.11
N THR A 456 -16.11 3.81 29.95
CA THR A 456 -17.54 3.53 29.82
C THR A 456 -17.71 2.25 29.01
N ASP A 457 -18.32 1.24 29.62
CA ASP A 457 -18.62 -0.01 28.95
C ASP A 457 -19.71 0.18 27.90
N LEU A 458 -19.50 -0.44 26.73
CA LEU A 458 -20.31 -0.29 25.54
C LEU A 458 -20.69 -1.68 25.03
N THR A 459 -21.98 -1.96 25.04
CA THR A 459 -22.53 -3.14 24.36
C THR A 459 -22.61 -2.88 22.87
N GLN A 460 -23.08 -1.70 22.48
CA GLN A 460 -23.21 -1.30 21.08
C GLN A 460 -23.09 0.22 20.91
N LEU A 461 -22.48 0.67 19.83
CA LEU A 461 -22.55 2.04 19.32
C LEU A 461 -22.73 1.98 17.80
N SER A 462 -23.77 2.62 17.28
CA SER A 462 -24.05 2.67 15.85
C SER A 462 -24.33 4.09 15.38
N ALA A 463 -23.93 4.40 14.15
CA ALA A 463 -24.29 5.65 13.48
C ALA A 463 -24.21 5.49 11.96
N SER A 464 -25.13 6.15 11.25
CA SER A 464 -25.08 6.34 9.80
C SER A 464 -24.71 7.78 9.49
N PHE A 465 -23.78 7.97 8.56
CA PHE A 465 -23.29 9.27 8.11
C PHE A 465 -23.63 9.48 6.64
N GLN A 466 -24.20 10.65 6.33
CA GLN A 466 -24.24 11.20 4.99
C GLN A 466 -23.16 12.27 4.89
N ILE A 467 -22.30 12.14 3.88
CA ILE A 467 -21.12 12.99 3.71
C ILE A 467 -21.31 13.83 2.47
N GLU A 468 -21.18 15.14 2.61
CA GLU A 468 -21.20 16.10 1.51
C GLU A 468 -20.06 17.10 1.69
N ARG A 469 -19.17 17.19 0.69
CA ARG A 469 -18.04 18.14 0.70
C ARG A 469 -17.24 18.12 2.02
N GLY A 470 -16.88 16.92 2.46
CA GLY A 470 -16.09 16.72 3.68
C GLY A 470 -16.87 16.92 4.98
N GLN A 471 -18.16 17.24 4.95
CA GLN A 471 -19.01 17.35 6.13
C GLN A 471 -19.89 16.10 6.25
N ALA A 472 -19.66 15.31 7.29
CA ALA A 472 -20.41 14.10 7.59
C ALA A 472 -21.50 14.40 8.62
N ALA A 473 -22.78 14.24 8.26
CA ALA A 473 -23.92 14.45 9.15
C ALA A 473 -24.54 13.10 9.56
N THR A 474 -24.94 12.97 10.83
CA THR A 474 -25.66 11.82 11.37
C THR A 474 -26.85 12.26 12.21
N THR A 475 -27.93 11.50 12.16
CA THR A 475 -29.17 11.75 12.94
C THR A 475 -29.59 10.56 13.78
N ASP A 476 -28.84 9.46 13.72
CA ASP A 476 -29.19 8.15 14.25
C ASP A 476 -28.08 7.56 15.13
N LEU A 477 -27.25 8.42 15.75
CA LEU A 477 -26.26 7.98 16.72
C LEU A 477 -26.98 7.29 17.88
N ASN A 478 -26.59 6.06 18.16
CA ASN A 478 -27.18 5.26 19.23
C ASN A 478 -26.10 4.45 19.94
N LEU A 479 -25.94 4.70 21.23
CA LEU A 479 -25.07 3.96 22.13
C LEU A 479 -25.91 3.23 23.17
N VAL A 480 -25.61 1.95 23.35
CA VAL A 480 -26.19 1.08 24.36
C VAL A 480 -25.07 0.51 25.22
N GLY A 481 -25.14 0.76 26.52
CA GLY A 481 -24.29 0.14 27.54
C GLY A 481 -25.14 -0.47 28.65
N PRO A 482 -24.51 -1.19 29.60
CA PRO A 482 -25.23 -1.92 30.66
C PRO A 482 -26.16 -1.04 31.52
N LEU A 483 -25.71 0.20 31.80
CA LEU A 483 -26.42 1.13 32.69
C LEU A 483 -26.89 2.41 31.98
N VAL A 484 -26.59 2.56 30.69
CA VAL A 484 -26.82 3.81 29.95
C VAL A 484 -27.25 3.55 28.51
N LYS A 485 -28.17 4.38 28.01
CA LYS A 485 -28.48 4.52 26.59
C LYS A 485 -28.28 5.97 26.18
N VAL A 486 -27.68 6.20 25.03
CA VAL A 486 -27.44 7.55 24.51
C VAL A 486 -27.92 7.59 23.07
N THR A 487 -28.76 8.57 22.75
CA THR A 487 -29.16 8.87 21.36
C THR A 487 -28.63 10.23 20.96
N GLY A 488 -28.29 10.46 19.70
CA GLY A 488 -27.76 11.77 19.29
C GLY A 488 -27.78 12.03 17.80
N ALA A 489 -27.46 13.27 17.47
CA ALA A 489 -27.31 13.77 16.11
C ALA A 489 -26.19 14.80 16.07
N GLY A 490 -25.64 15.06 14.89
CA GLY A 490 -24.61 16.07 14.72
C GLY A 490 -23.82 15.92 13.44
N THR A 491 -22.68 16.61 13.39
CA THR A 491 -21.82 16.69 12.23
C THR A 491 -20.36 16.46 12.60
N VAL A 492 -19.60 15.88 11.68
CA VAL A 492 -18.16 15.76 11.72
C VAL A 492 -17.60 16.45 10.47
N ASP A 493 -16.79 17.48 10.68
CA ASP A 493 -16.01 18.12 9.63
C ASP A 493 -14.72 17.30 9.44
N LEU A 494 -14.69 16.50 8.37
CA LEU A 494 -13.56 15.64 8.04
C LEU A 494 -12.35 16.47 7.63
N GLY A 495 -12.54 17.61 6.99
CA GLY A 495 -11.47 18.50 6.53
C GLY A 495 -10.72 19.15 7.69
N ASN A 496 -11.48 19.71 8.64
CA ASN A 496 -10.94 20.37 9.84
C ASN A 496 -10.76 19.42 11.03
N ARG A 497 -11.13 18.14 10.89
CA ARG A 497 -11.03 17.12 11.94
C ARG A 497 -11.78 17.51 13.22
N ALA A 498 -12.93 18.14 13.05
CA ALA A 498 -13.75 18.65 14.14
C ALA A 498 -15.08 17.89 14.21
N LEU A 499 -15.63 17.78 15.40
CA LEU A 499 -16.95 17.21 15.63
C LEU A 499 -17.84 18.24 16.34
N ALA A 500 -19.13 18.16 16.08
CA ALA A 500 -20.17 18.93 16.74
C ALA A 500 -21.39 18.02 16.87
N MET A 501 -21.57 17.44 18.05
CA MET A 501 -22.59 16.44 18.33
C MET A 501 -23.45 16.89 19.49
N ARG A 502 -24.73 16.54 19.44
CA ARG A 502 -25.67 16.67 20.54
C ARG A 502 -26.17 15.28 20.90
N VAL A 503 -26.00 14.89 22.15
CA VAL A 503 -26.36 13.56 22.63
C VAL A 503 -27.24 13.63 23.87
N GLU A 504 -28.14 12.67 24.03
CA GLU A 504 -29.11 12.59 25.13
C GLU A 504 -28.88 11.30 25.93
N PRO A 505 -28.12 11.36 27.03
CA PRO A 505 -27.91 10.21 27.90
C PRO A 505 -29.14 9.92 28.75
N LYS A 506 -29.50 8.63 28.85
CA LYS A 506 -30.58 8.08 29.67
C LYS A 506 -30.03 6.92 30.50
N LEU A 507 -30.29 6.88 31.81
CA LEU A 507 -29.93 5.71 32.61
C LEU A 507 -30.97 4.62 32.47
N VAL A 508 -30.48 3.39 32.42
CA VAL A 508 -31.31 2.20 32.51
C VAL A 508 -31.13 1.66 33.93
N MET A 509 -32.15 1.80 34.78
CA MET A 509 -32.14 1.13 36.08
C MET A 509 -32.57 -0.31 35.87
N THR A 510 -31.63 -1.24 35.89
CA THR A 510 -31.95 -2.66 36.01
C THR A 510 -32.19 -2.95 37.50
N THR A 511 -33.45 -2.99 37.92
CA THR A 511 -33.81 -3.69 39.15
C THR A 511 -33.66 -5.18 38.88
N GLU A 512 -32.56 -5.78 39.36
CA GLU A 512 -32.45 -7.22 39.54
C GLU A 512 -33.55 -7.66 40.52
N GLY A 513 -34.61 -8.28 39.99
CA GLY A 513 -35.70 -8.83 40.78
C GLY A 513 -37.09 -8.39 40.29
N GLN A 514 -37.80 -9.34 39.69
CA GLN A 514 -39.22 -9.29 39.32
C GLN A 514 -39.61 -8.43 38.11
N GLY A 515 -39.39 -9.00 36.91
CA GLY A 515 -40.47 -9.26 35.95
C GLY A 515 -41.35 -8.11 35.46
N ARG A 516 -40.94 -6.83 35.54
CA ARG A 516 -41.63 -5.73 34.88
C ARG A 516 -40.71 -5.01 33.92
N THR A 517 -41.20 -4.80 32.70
CA THR A 517 -40.65 -3.91 31.67
C THR A 517 -40.65 -2.46 32.20
N SER A 518 -39.62 -2.07 32.93
CA SER A 518 -39.42 -0.69 33.34
C SER A 518 -38.88 0.12 32.16
N ASN A 519 -39.63 1.13 31.72
CA ASN A 519 -39.12 2.14 30.80
C ASN A 519 -37.92 2.85 31.46
N PRO A 520 -36.80 3.08 30.74
CA PRO A 520 -35.64 3.78 31.29
C PRO A 520 -36.03 5.14 31.86
N VAL A 521 -35.69 5.41 33.13
CA VAL A 521 -35.88 6.72 33.77
C VAL A 521 -34.65 7.56 33.48
N GLY A 522 -34.70 8.38 32.44
CA GLY A 522 -33.59 9.24 32.03
C GLY A 522 -33.50 10.51 32.86
N LEU A 523 -32.33 10.77 33.46
CA LEU A 523 -31.98 12.09 34.01
C LEU A 523 -31.82 13.16 32.91
N GLY A 524 -31.63 12.76 31.64
CA GLY A 524 -32.11 13.47 30.45
C GLY A 524 -31.51 14.85 30.13
N ILE A 525 -30.35 15.20 30.67
CA ILE A 525 -29.65 16.45 30.33
C ILE A 525 -28.92 16.23 29.00
N PRO A 526 -29.29 16.96 27.91
CA PRO A 526 -28.55 16.87 26.65
C PRO A 526 -27.10 17.33 26.87
N VAL A 527 -26.17 16.64 26.24
CA VAL A 527 -24.73 16.92 26.29
C VAL A 527 -24.30 17.31 24.88
N VAL A 528 -23.60 18.43 24.76
CA VAL A 528 -22.94 18.83 23.52
C VAL A 528 -21.50 18.34 23.56
N ILE A 529 -21.04 17.84 22.42
CA ILE A 529 -19.68 17.39 22.19
C ILE A 529 -19.13 18.22 21.03
N ASP A 530 -18.09 19.03 21.27
CA ASP A 530 -17.53 19.91 20.25
C ASP A 530 -15.99 19.88 20.20
N GLY A 531 -15.43 20.45 19.12
CA GLY A 531 -14.00 20.66 18.98
C GLY A 531 -13.28 19.58 18.16
N PRO A 532 -11.93 19.55 18.20
CA PRO A 532 -11.14 18.58 17.45
C PRO A 532 -11.46 17.15 17.89
N TRP A 533 -11.62 16.22 16.95
CA TRP A 533 -12.00 14.84 17.28
C TRP A 533 -10.98 14.08 18.14
N SER A 534 -9.75 14.58 18.20
CA SER A 534 -8.66 14.01 19.01
C SER A 534 -8.77 14.44 20.47
N GLN A 535 -9.42 15.57 20.71
CA GLN A 535 -9.64 16.17 22.03
C GLN A 535 -11.04 16.81 22.09
N PRO A 536 -12.10 15.99 22.00
CA PRO A 536 -13.46 16.50 22.09
C PRO A 536 -13.71 17.07 23.48
N ARG A 537 -14.46 18.17 23.54
CA ARG A 537 -14.96 18.76 24.78
C ARG A 537 -16.39 18.34 24.97
N PHE A 538 -16.77 18.09 26.21
CA PHE A 538 -18.11 17.70 26.60
C PHE A 538 -18.66 18.79 27.51
N TYR A 539 -19.92 19.18 27.35
CA TYR A 539 -20.58 20.12 28.26
C TYR A 539 -22.09 19.90 28.25
N PRO A 540 -22.78 20.13 29.38
CA PRO A 540 -24.23 20.15 29.41
C PRO A 540 -24.76 21.23 28.46
N ASP A 541 -25.80 20.92 27.71
CA ASP A 541 -26.52 21.92 26.94
C ASP A 541 -27.37 22.79 27.86
N MET A 542 -26.76 23.85 28.40
CA MET A 542 -27.50 24.81 29.22
C MET A 542 -28.38 25.73 28.37
N ALA A 543 -28.04 25.94 27.10
CA ALA A 543 -28.82 26.80 26.19
C ALA A 543 -30.20 26.19 25.92
N GLY A 544 -30.27 24.90 25.57
CA GLY A 544 -31.55 24.23 25.37
C GLY A 544 -32.41 24.08 26.63
N ILE A 545 -31.82 24.14 27.83
CA ILE A 545 -32.56 24.19 29.11
C ILE A 545 -33.19 25.57 29.33
N LEU A 546 -32.48 26.64 28.96
CA LEU A 546 -32.97 28.02 29.07
C LEU A 546 -34.00 28.36 27.98
N ASP A 547 -33.89 27.74 26.80
CA ASP A 547 -34.83 27.94 25.69
C ASP A 547 -36.17 27.22 25.90
N ASP A 548 -36.21 26.11 26.66
CA ASP A 548 -37.43 25.39 27.06
C ASP A 548 -37.48 25.11 28.59
N PRO A 549 -37.70 26.16 29.40
CA PRO A 549 -37.74 26.02 30.86
C PRO A 549 -38.98 25.27 31.34
N GLU A 550 -40.10 25.35 30.61
CA GLU A 550 -41.34 24.63 30.93
C GLU A 550 -41.21 23.12 30.68
N GLY A 551 -40.64 22.69 29.56
CA GLY A 551 -40.38 21.28 29.26
C GLY A 551 -39.33 20.67 30.19
N THR A 552 -38.33 21.46 30.60
CA THR A 552 -37.35 21.04 31.61
C THR A 552 -38.00 20.88 32.98
N TYR A 553 -38.88 21.81 33.40
CA TYR A 553 -39.63 21.71 34.64
C TYR A 553 -40.61 20.52 34.64
N ALA A 554 -41.24 20.23 33.49
CA ALA A 554 -42.09 19.06 33.32
C ALA A 554 -41.29 17.76 33.49
N LYS A 555 -40.09 17.67 32.90
CA LYS A 555 -39.17 16.53 33.08
C LYS A 555 -38.71 16.38 34.54
N LEU A 556 -38.38 17.48 35.22
CA LEU A 556 -38.04 17.51 36.65
C LEU A 556 -39.21 17.06 37.54
N LYS A 557 -40.43 17.49 37.24
CA LYS A 557 -41.64 17.05 37.96
C LYS A 557 -41.91 15.55 37.76
N GLN A 558 -41.67 15.04 36.56
CA GLN A 558 -41.77 13.61 36.24
C GLN A 558 -40.69 12.80 36.97
N MET A 559 -39.48 13.35 37.10
CA MET A 559 -38.37 12.79 37.87
C MET A 559 -38.73 12.69 39.37
N GLY A 560 -39.38 13.73 39.91
CA GLY A 560 -39.92 13.73 41.27
C GLY A 560 -40.95 12.61 41.50
N GLN A 561 -41.79 12.31 40.51
CA GLN A 561 -42.79 11.23 40.61
C GLN A 561 -42.19 9.83 40.49
N GLY A 562 -41.13 9.65 39.69
CA GLY A 562 -40.46 8.36 39.49
C GLY A 562 -39.54 7.94 40.64
N LEU A 563 -38.86 8.89 41.28
CA LEU A 563 -37.99 8.63 42.44
C LEU A 563 -38.74 8.60 43.77
N PHE A 564 -39.81 9.39 43.92
CA PHE A 564 -40.46 9.61 45.23
C PHE A 564 -41.92 9.13 45.29
N GLY A 565 -42.39 8.47 44.22
CA GLY A 565 -43.77 8.01 44.10
C GLY A 565 -44.74 9.14 43.75
N LYS A 566 -45.94 8.77 43.29
CA LYS A 566 -46.96 9.71 42.80
C LYS A 566 -47.45 10.73 43.86
N ASP A 567 -47.19 10.45 45.15
CA ASP A 567 -47.65 11.24 46.31
C ASP A 567 -46.52 11.61 47.31
N GLY A 568 -45.24 11.49 46.94
CA GLY A 568 -44.11 11.83 47.84
C GLY A 568 -43.89 10.86 49.01
N ALA A 569 -44.55 9.70 49.00
CA ALA A 569 -44.45 8.66 50.04
C ALA A 569 -43.01 8.15 50.28
N GLY A 570 -42.12 8.26 49.28
CA GLY A 570 -40.69 7.91 49.42
C GLY A 570 -39.93 8.82 50.39
N LEU A 571 -40.32 10.10 50.53
CA LEU A 571 -39.69 11.04 51.46
C LEU A 571 -39.99 10.72 52.92
N ASN A 572 -41.20 10.24 53.25
CA ASN A 572 -41.54 9.81 54.60
C ASN A 572 -40.72 8.60 55.06
N ASN A 573 -40.41 7.67 54.17
CA ASN A 573 -39.55 6.52 54.49
C ASN A 573 -38.08 6.92 54.68
N LEU A 574 -37.58 7.89 53.89
CA LEU A 574 -36.22 8.41 54.04
C LEU A 574 -36.06 9.24 55.32
N LEU A 575 -37.04 10.08 55.66
CA LEU A 575 -37.04 10.86 56.90
C LEU A 575 -37.19 9.95 58.14
N ASN A 576 -37.99 8.88 58.07
CA ASN A 576 -38.09 7.91 59.17
C ASN A 576 -36.79 7.09 59.34
N GLY A 577 -36.07 6.79 58.26
CA GLY A 577 -34.77 6.12 58.33
C GLY A 577 -33.67 7.00 58.95
N ILE A 578 -33.70 8.31 58.71
CA ILE A 578 -32.76 9.27 59.30
C ILE A 578 -33.17 9.64 60.74
N GLY A 579 -34.47 9.71 61.04
CA GLY A 579 -34.98 9.94 62.40
C GLY A 579 -34.59 8.84 63.40
N GLY A 580 -34.44 7.60 62.94
CA GLY A 580 -33.93 6.48 63.75
C GLY A 580 -32.43 6.58 64.10
N LEU A 581 -31.66 7.39 63.36
CA LEU A 581 -30.22 7.55 63.58
C LEU A 581 -29.87 8.74 64.48
N ILE A 582 -30.83 9.65 64.71
CA ILE A 582 -30.66 10.88 65.51
C ILE A 582 -31.20 10.70 66.95
N GLY A 583 -31.94 9.62 67.22
CA GLY A 583 -32.63 9.38 68.49
C GLY A 583 -31.79 8.91 69.68
N ASN A 584 -30.47 8.81 69.60
CA ASN A 584 -29.65 8.30 70.72
C ASN A 584 -28.35 9.08 70.92
N ALA A 585 -28.45 10.29 71.48
CA ALA A 585 -27.35 10.93 72.19
C ALA A 585 -27.89 11.98 73.18
N ALA A 586 -27.86 11.66 74.46
CA ALA A 586 -27.96 12.61 75.57
C ALA A 586 -26.54 12.88 76.15
N PRO A 587 -26.32 14.01 76.86
CA PRO A 587 -25.16 14.86 76.65
C PRO A 587 -24.12 14.79 77.78
N SER A 588 -22.91 15.31 77.52
CA SER A 588 -22.08 15.89 78.58
C SER A 588 -21.29 17.10 78.08
N THR A 589 -21.17 18.05 78.99
CA THR A 589 -20.83 19.47 78.88
C THR A 589 -19.33 19.73 79.06
N GLY A 590 -18.76 20.72 78.36
CA GLY A 590 -17.48 21.32 78.73
C GLY A 590 -16.99 22.39 77.73
N PRO A 591 -16.34 23.48 78.16
CA PRO A 591 -16.47 24.78 77.52
C PRO A 591 -15.36 25.16 76.53
N VAL A 592 -15.75 26.02 75.59
CA VAL A 592 -14.93 26.82 74.66
C VAL A 592 -13.83 27.59 75.40
N PRO A 593 -12.66 27.84 74.78
CA PRO A 593 -12.43 29.23 74.37
C PRO A 593 -11.64 29.45 73.06
N ASN A 594 -12.11 30.46 72.34
CA ASN A 594 -11.41 31.51 71.58
C ASN A 594 -10.37 31.19 70.48
N ALA A 595 -10.71 31.71 69.30
CA ALA A 595 -9.81 32.10 68.21
C ALA A 595 -8.87 33.26 68.60
N PRO A 596 -7.77 33.45 67.84
CA PRO A 596 -7.60 34.70 67.09
C PRO A 596 -7.16 34.44 65.62
N THR A 597 -7.85 34.98 64.61
CA THR A 597 -7.62 36.25 63.88
C THR A 597 -6.30 36.42 63.11
N ALA A 598 -6.45 36.42 61.77
CA ALA A 598 -5.96 37.39 60.77
C ALA A 598 -4.46 37.63 60.47
N ALA A 599 -4.08 37.21 59.24
CA ALA A 599 -3.41 37.96 58.15
C ALA A 599 -1.93 38.40 58.31
N PRO A 600 -1.23 38.87 57.24
CA PRO A 600 -1.27 38.56 55.81
C PRO A 600 0.16 38.31 55.20
N ASN A 601 0.21 38.06 53.88
CA ASN A 601 1.14 38.70 52.92
C ASN A 601 2.15 37.83 52.13
N ALA A 602 2.19 38.15 50.82
CA ALA A 602 3.31 38.20 49.87
C ALA A 602 3.87 36.94 49.18
N GLN A 603 4.02 37.11 47.87
CA GLN A 603 4.55 36.22 46.83
C GLN A 603 6.07 35.92 46.89
N ALA A 604 6.40 34.72 46.39
CA ALA A 604 7.57 34.28 45.57
C ALA A 604 9.00 34.43 46.16
N PRO A 605 9.99 33.53 45.86
CA PRO A 605 10.25 32.92 44.55
C PRO A 605 10.78 31.46 44.56
N ALA A 606 11.32 31.07 43.40
CA ALA A 606 11.65 29.75 42.89
C ALA A 606 12.87 29.00 43.47
N ALA A 607 12.93 27.73 43.06
CA ALA A 607 14.09 26.86 42.78
C ALA A 607 14.90 26.31 43.97
N GLY A 608 15.09 24.99 43.96
CA GLY A 608 16.19 24.32 44.66
C GLY A 608 15.82 22.97 45.28
N GLN A 609 16.17 21.88 44.58
CA GLN A 609 16.34 20.56 45.18
C GLN A 609 17.38 20.61 46.31
N SER A 610 17.05 20.05 47.48
CA SER A 610 17.94 19.09 48.17
C SER A 610 17.18 18.40 49.30
N ASP A 611 17.15 17.09 49.15
CA ASP A 611 16.80 16.06 50.12
C ASP A 611 17.67 16.17 51.38
N LEU A 612 17.03 16.18 52.56
CA LEU A 612 17.60 15.66 53.82
C LEU A 612 16.47 15.25 54.78
N LEU A 613 16.07 13.98 54.65
CA LEU A 613 15.90 12.98 55.73
C LEU A 613 15.12 13.33 57.01
N GLY A 614 14.04 12.54 57.22
CA GLY A 614 13.88 11.84 58.50
C GLY A 614 12.43 11.60 58.94
N GLY A 615 11.98 10.33 58.96
CA GLY A 615 10.89 9.94 59.85
C GLY A 615 10.00 8.76 59.43
N GLN A 616 10.40 7.55 59.83
CA GLN A 616 9.55 6.44 60.27
C GLN A 616 8.53 5.73 59.36
N LEU A 617 8.27 6.14 58.11
CA LEU A 617 7.33 5.40 57.24
C LEU A 617 8.00 4.48 56.21
N GLY A 618 9.30 4.64 55.98
CA GLY A 618 10.06 3.79 55.04
C GLY A 618 10.53 2.45 55.60
N ALA A 619 10.54 2.28 56.93
CA ALA A 619 11.07 1.06 57.58
C ALA A 619 10.03 -0.05 57.75
N THR A 620 8.74 0.25 57.62
CA THR A 620 7.64 -0.70 57.90
C THR A 620 7.10 -1.42 56.66
N ILE A 621 7.32 -0.89 55.46
CA ILE A 621 6.85 -1.50 54.21
C ILE A 621 7.92 -2.42 53.59
N GLY A 622 9.20 -2.16 53.85
CA GLY A 622 10.32 -3.00 53.38
C GLY A 622 10.34 -4.41 53.98
N ASN A 623 9.85 -4.58 55.21
CA ASN A 623 9.85 -5.89 55.89
C ASN A 623 8.67 -6.80 55.52
N LEU A 624 7.62 -6.27 54.86
CA LEU A 624 6.45 -7.06 54.46
C LEU A 624 6.61 -7.72 53.09
N ILE A 625 7.41 -7.12 52.20
CA ILE A 625 7.62 -7.62 50.82
C ILE A 625 8.68 -8.74 50.79
N GLN A 626 9.55 -8.82 51.80
CA GLN A 626 10.62 -9.82 51.86
C GLN A 626 10.17 -11.17 52.46
N GLN A 627 8.97 -11.25 53.05
CA GLN A 627 8.42 -12.47 53.67
C GLN A 627 7.47 -13.26 52.75
N GLY A 628 7.07 -12.70 51.59
CA GLY A 628 6.14 -13.33 50.64
C GLY A 628 6.78 -14.10 49.49
N LEU A 629 8.12 -14.11 49.35
CA LEU A 629 8.82 -14.64 48.17
C LEU A 629 9.76 -15.84 48.44
N GLN A 630 9.63 -16.53 49.58
CA GLN A 630 10.50 -17.68 49.94
C GLN A 630 9.82 -19.05 49.90
N GLN A 631 8.72 -19.23 49.16
CA GLN A 631 8.12 -20.56 48.95
C GLN A 631 7.76 -20.79 47.47
N ALA A 632 8.75 -21.18 46.66
CA ALA A 632 8.57 -22.02 45.48
C ALA A 632 9.93 -22.59 45.03
N ALA A 633 10.19 -23.85 45.39
CA ALA A 633 11.36 -24.59 44.94
C ALA A 633 11.11 -25.29 43.59
N PRO A 634 12.12 -25.47 42.71
CA PRO A 634 11.98 -26.14 41.42
C PRO A 634 12.32 -27.65 41.50
N PRO A 635 11.73 -28.52 40.66
CA PRO A 635 12.24 -29.87 40.46
C PRO A 635 13.05 -30.03 39.16
N GLN A 636 14.17 -30.75 39.28
CA GLN A 636 15.06 -31.23 38.23
C GLN A 636 14.71 -32.67 37.76
N PRO A 637 15.23 -33.14 36.61
CA PRO A 637 14.70 -34.27 35.86
C PRO A 637 15.31 -35.64 36.25
N ARG A 638 14.56 -36.72 36.02
CA ARG A 638 15.09 -38.10 36.06
C ARG A 638 14.65 -38.91 34.83
N SER A 639 15.63 -39.64 34.32
CA SER A 639 15.67 -40.58 33.20
C SER A 639 15.26 -42.02 33.57
N ARG A 640 15.10 -42.86 32.53
CA ARG A 640 14.86 -44.34 32.43
C ARG A 640 13.38 -44.66 32.16
N GLY A 641 12.97 -45.47 31.18
CA GLY A 641 13.61 -46.37 30.22
C GLY A 641 12.63 -47.53 29.91
N ARG A 642 12.81 -48.22 28.76
CA ARG A 642 12.35 -49.60 28.42
C ARG A 642 11.07 -49.80 27.57
N THR A 643 11.30 -49.89 26.24
CA THR A 643 10.97 -50.96 25.24
C THR A 643 9.70 -51.84 25.26
N VAL A 644 9.26 -52.16 24.01
CA VAL A 644 8.62 -53.40 23.44
C VAL A 644 7.06 -53.42 23.38
N VAL A 645 6.36 -53.23 22.24
CA VAL A 645 6.05 -54.06 21.00
C VAL A 645 4.52 -54.40 20.96
N PRO A 646 3.88 -54.63 19.78
CA PRO A 646 2.50 -54.19 19.44
C PRO A 646 1.43 -55.31 19.51
N PRO A 647 0.22 -55.03 18.97
CA PRO A 647 -0.35 -55.97 18.01
C PRO A 647 -0.85 -55.33 16.71
N ALA A 648 -0.79 -56.13 15.66
CA ALA A 648 -1.30 -55.89 14.32
C ALA A 648 -2.84 -55.95 14.26
N GLY A 649 -3.42 -55.34 13.22
CA GLY A 649 -4.60 -55.91 12.58
C GLY A 649 -5.68 -54.93 12.09
N ILE A 650 -5.72 -54.81 10.75
CA ILE A 650 -6.92 -54.86 9.90
C ILE A 650 -7.56 -53.53 9.42
N ALA A 651 -7.65 -53.50 8.09
CA ALA A 651 -8.62 -52.86 7.19
C ALA A 651 -8.39 -51.41 6.72
N ALA A 652 -8.20 -51.35 5.41
CA ALA A 652 -8.09 -50.19 4.54
C ALA A 652 -9.42 -49.42 4.42
N ALA A 653 -9.30 -48.10 4.29
CA ALA A 653 -10.38 -47.21 3.88
C ALA A 653 -10.32 -46.96 2.36
N PRO A 654 -11.46 -46.87 1.66
CA PRO A 654 -11.53 -46.81 0.19
C PRO A 654 -11.22 -45.41 -0.36
N GLN A 655 -10.44 -45.38 -1.44
CA GLN A 655 -10.22 -44.23 -2.32
C GLN A 655 -11.46 -44.00 -3.19
N ALA A 656 -11.84 -42.74 -3.37
CA ALA A 656 -12.90 -42.31 -4.28
C ALA A 656 -12.39 -42.27 -5.72
N ASP A 657 -13.04 -43.03 -6.59
CA ASP A 657 -12.78 -43.13 -8.02
C ASP A 657 -13.23 -41.89 -8.79
N GLN A 658 -12.37 -41.46 -9.72
CA GLN A 658 -12.67 -40.62 -10.86
C GLN A 658 -13.38 -41.45 -11.95
N PRO A 659 -14.36 -40.91 -12.70
CA PRO A 659 -14.88 -41.58 -13.89
C PRO A 659 -13.99 -41.29 -15.13
N PRO A 660 -13.61 -42.32 -15.92
CA PRO A 660 -12.91 -42.18 -17.21
C PRO A 660 -13.89 -41.93 -18.41
N PRO A 661 -13.36 -41.56 -19.59
CA PRO A 661 -14.10 -40.86 -20.65
C PRO A 661 -14.76 -41.81 -21.68
N ALA A 662 -15.78 -41.30 -22.38
CA ALA A 662 -16.39 -41.94 -23.55
C ALA A 662 -15.86 -41.35 -24.87
N ALA A 663 -15.67 -42.24 -25.84
CA ALA A 663 -15.02 -42.07 -27.14
C ALA A 663 -15.98 -41.55 -28.26
N PRO A 664 -15.49 -41.25 -29.48
CA PRO A 664 -16.10 -40.32 -30.44
C PRO A 664 -16.97 -40.98 -31.51
N ALA A 665 -17.83 -40.18 -32.17
CA ALA A 665 -18.51 -40.53 -33.41
C ALA A 665 -18.48 -39.36 -34.41
N ASP A 666 -17.72 -39.60 -35.47
CA ASP A 666 -17.92 -39.32 -36.89
C ASP A 666 -18.23 -37.92 -37.48
N ALA A 667 -17.70 -37.77 -38.69
CA ALA A 667 -17.61 -36.58 -39.51
C ALA A 667 -18.89 -36.27 -40.32
N GLY A 668 -19.05 -34.99 -40.70
CA GLY A 668 -20.04 -34.56 -41.68
C GLY A 668 -19.89 -33.09 -42.07
N GLN A 669 -19.51 -32.87 -43.32
CA GLN A 669 -19.41 -31.59 -44.07
C GLN A 669 -20.68 -30.73 -43.94
N GLY A 670 -20.66 -29.39 -43.95
CA GLY A 670 -20.19 -28.51 -45.02
C GLY A 670 -21.30 -28.19 -46.02
N GLY A 671 -21.82 -26.96 -46.02
CA GLY A 671 -22.80 -26.42 -47.00
C GLY A 671 -23.83 -25.49 -46.33
N ALA A 672 -23.70 -24.17 -46.38
CA ALA A 672 -24.01 -23.25 -47.48
C ALA A 672 -25.48 -22.80 -47.53
N THR A 673 -25.67 -21.49 -47.31
CA THR A 673 -26.56 -20.53 -48.01
C THR A 673 -28.07 -20.78 -48.09
N GLY A 674 -28.84 -19.75 -47.75
CA GLY A 674 -30.23 -19.54 -48.18
C GLY A 674 -30.99 -18.66 -47.18
N GLU A 675 -30.97 -17.35 -47.35
CA GLU A 675 -32.06 -16.57 -47.98
C GLU A 675 -33.28 -16.36 -47.07
N ALA A 676 -33.44 -15.11 -46.62
CA ALA A 676 -34.75 -14.54 -46.28
C ALA A 676 -35.49 -14.21 -47.59
N PRO A 677 -36.84 -14.10 -47.57
CA PRO A 677 -37.37 -12.73 -47.49
C PRO A 677 -38.74 -12.55 -46.80
N ALA A 678 -38.88 -11.34 -46.26
CA ALA A 678 -39.99 -10.38 -46.39
C ALA A 678 -41.43 -10.65 -45.91
N GLY A 679 -41.98 -9.57 -45.32
CA GLY A 679 -43.39 -9.25 -45.14
C GLY A 679 -43.84 -9.35 -43.68
N ALA A 680 -44.63 -8.47 -43.07
CA ALA A 680 -45.18 -7.15 -43.36
C ALA A 680 -46.08 -6.84 -42.14
N ASP A 681 -46.08 -5.60 -41.65
CA ASP A 681 -47.12 -4.89 -40.88
C ASP A 681 -48.04 -5.67 -39.90
N SER A 682 -47.94 -5.36 -38.60
CA SER A 682 -49.04 -4.75 -37.80
C SER A 682 -48.74 -4.73 -36.30
N VAL A 683 -48.97 -3.57 -35.69
CA VAL A 683 -49.18 -3.27 -34.26
C VAL A 683 -50.70 -2.97 -34.13
N PRO A 684 -51.43 -3.12 -32.99
CA PRO A 684 -51.09 -3.28 -31.56
C PRO A 684 -51.74 -4.55 -30.96
N ASP A 685 -51.54 -5.01 -29.73
CA ASP A 685 -51.78 -4.34 -28.46
C ASP A 685 -51.41 -5.29 -27.31
N SER A 686 -51.14 -4.69 -26.14
CA SER A 686 -51.25 -5.27 -24.80
C SER A 686 -50.22 -6.31 -24.29
N GLN A 687 -49.48 -5.82 -23.28
CA GLN A 687 -48.91 -6.50 -22.11
C GLN A 687 -47.39 -6.73 -22.05
N PRO A 688 -46.65 -5.72 -21.54
CA PRO A 688 -45.29 -5.82 -21.06
C PRO A 688 -45.31 -6.14 -19.55
N MET A 689 -44.77 -7.29 -19.12
CA MET A 689 -44.21 -7.41 -17.76
C MET A 689 -43.28 -8.62 -17.58
N ASN A 690 -43.39 -9.67 -18.40
CA ASN A 690 -42.60 -10.89 -18.18
C ASN A 690 -41.24 -10.95 -18.90
N ASP A 691 -40.95 -10.07 -19.86
CA ASP A 691 -39.66 -10.06 -20.57
C ASP A 691 -38.61 -9.12 -19.98
N VAL A 692 -39.00 -8.23 -19.05
CA VAL A 692 -38.04 -7.42 -18.29
C VAL A 692 -37.32 -8.27 -17.22
N LEU A 693 -37.99 -9.29 -16.68
CA LEU A 693 -37.42 -10.19 -15.68
C LEU A 693 -36.42 -11.21 -16.25
N LYS A 694 -36.46 -11.50 -17.55
CA LYS A 694 -35.52 -12.44 -18.20
C LYS A 694 -34.21 -11.80 -18.68
N ARG A 695 -34.09 -10.47 -18.72
CA ARG A 695 -32.83 -9.79 -19.09
C ARG A 695 -31.96 -9.34 -17.91
N ILE A 696 -32.46 -9.39 -16.69
CA ILE A 696 -31.67 -9.02 -15.50
C ILE A 696 -30.89 -10.22 -14.93
N PHE A 697 -31.26 -11.46 -15.27
CA PHE A 697 -30.62 -12.67 -14.74
C PHE A 697 -29.69 -13.41 -15.71
N ASN A 698 -29.28 -12.79 -16.83
CA ASN A 698 -28.20 -13.33 -17.65
C ASN A 698 -27.38 -12.21 -18.29
N ARG A 699 -26.46 -11.64 -17.51
CA ARG A 699 -25.11 -11.28 -17.96
C ARG A 699 -24.18 -11.04 -16.78
#